data_AF-A0A7L2ERI2-F1
#
_entry.id   AF-A0A7L2ERI2-F1
#
_cell.length_a   1.000
_cell.length_b   1.000
_cell.length_c   1.000
_cell.angle_alpha   90.00
_cell.angle_beta   90.00
_cell.angle_gamma   90.00
#
_symmetry.space_group_name_H-M   'P 1'
#
loop_
_entity.id
_entity.type
_entity.pdbx_description
1 polymer ?
#
loop_
_entity_poly.entity_id
_entity_poly.type
_entity_poly.pdbx_seq_one_letter_code
_entity_poly.pdbx_strand_id
1 'polypeptide(L)'
;EVGAWTYHYSDQGDYTWEQARNYCQTFFTDLVAIQNQQEIEYLNKSLPYHGRYYWIGIRKLGGAWTWVGTRKVLTKEAENWALGEPNNRRYNQDCVEIYIQRPQQSGKWNDEPCNRRKKALCYRASCQPFPCSQRGECVETIGSYRCECYPGFHGPECTDVVQCAKLEPKGVLMNCSHPYGDFSYNSTCEFGCHEGFEQRGAGMLRCLPSQEWSANIPTCTAIVCPVLSAPEQGEMHCSHLHGNFTFGSRCTFSCQAGFTLMGPDSRECTATGTWTGDAPRCEAIVCTVLSAPEKGEMNCSHLHGDFTFGSTCAFSCQKGFVLMGQESRECTATGTWTGDTPHCKAITCPVLSAPEKGEMNCSHLHGNFTFGSTCAFSCQKGFMLMGQESRECTATGTWTGDAPHCKAITCPVLSAPEKGEMNCSHLHGDFTFGSMCAFSCQKGFVLMGQESHECTATGTWTGDTPHCEAIACPVLRAPDQGELNCSHLHGNFTFGSTCAFSCQKGFVLMGPESRKCTATGTWTGDTPHCKAITCPVLRAPDQGELNCSHLHGNFTFGSMCAFSCQAGFALTGSASHKCTATGTWTGDVPRCEGRAAAQLCHFTLAAIKCSALTIPKMGQAACSHLHGDFTFGSMCAFSCQKGFVLMGPESRECTATGTWTGDTPHCKAISCPVLAPPSRGQLSCSHVHGNFTYNSTCSFSCQEGFVRMGAEMLRCEATGNWTRDPPVCAG
;
A
#
# COMPACT_ATOMS: atom_id res chain seq x y z
N GLU A 1 -86.60 -98.11 -41.12
CA GLU A 1 -86.03 -98.43 -39.79
C GLU A 1 -84.51 -98.44 -39.86
N VAL A 2 -83.79 -98.39 -38.73
CA VAL A 2 -82.35 -98.69 -38.72
C VAL A 2 -82.15 -100.19 -38.92
N GLY A 3 -81.18 -100.58 -39.76
CA GLY A 3 -80.84 -101.98 -40.02
C GLY A 3 -80.12 -102.63 -38.84
N ALA A 4 -80.88 -102.96 -37.80
CA ALA A 4 -80.40 -103.48 -36.52
C ALA A 4 -79.49 -104.71 -36.64
N TRP A 5 -78.54 -104.83 -35.70
CA TRP A 5 -77.74 -106.04 -35.52
C TRP A 5 -78.65 -107.24 -35.26
N THR A 6 -78.79 -108.09 -36.29
CA THR A 6 -79.80 -109.16 -36.34
C THR A 6 -79.17 -110.49 -36.72
N TYR A 7 -79.67 -111.55 -36.10
CA TYR A 7 -79.15 -112.91 -36.27
C TYR A 7 -80.12 -113.75 -37.08
N HIS A 8 -79.56 -114.50 -38.03
CA HIS A 8 -80.32 -115.28 -39.02
C HIS A 8 -79.70 -116.67 -39.13
N TYR A 9 -80.50 -117.70 -39.40
CA TYR A 9 -79.98 -119.07 -39.53
C TYR A 9 -80.46 -119.73 -40.81
N SER A 10 -79.66 -120.66 -41.34
CA SER A 10 -79.96 -121.29 -42.63
C SER A 10 -81.19 -122.18 -42.59
N ASP A 11 -82.20 -121.84 -43.37
CA ASP A 11 -83.46 -122.55 -43.53
C ASP A 11 -83.30 -123.89 -44.26
N GLN A 12 -82.78 -123.88 -45.50
CA GLN A 12 -82.93 -124.99 -46.46
C GLN A 12 -82.07 -126.24 -46.24
N GLY A 13 -81.15 -126.26 -45.28
CA GLY A 13 -80.34 -127.46 -45.04
C GLY A 13 -79.32 -127.36 -43.91
N ASP A 14 -78.40 -128.32 -43.91
CA ASP A 14 -77.17 -128.35 -43.09
C ASP A 14 -75.93 -128.31 -43.99
N TYR A 15 -74.96 -127.49 -43.61
CA TYR A 15 -73.82 -127.08 -44.41
C TYR A 15 -72.49 -127.41 -43.71
N THR A 16 -71.43 -127.66 -44.48
CA THR A 16 -70.06 -127.62 -43.94
C THR A 16 -69.70 -126.19 -43.52
N TRP A 17 -68.69 -125.98 -42.67
CA TRP A 17 -68.42 -124.64 -42.13
C TRP A 17 -68.12 -123.61 -43.24
N GLU A 18 -67.36 -123.97 -44.28
CA GLU A 18 -67.10 -123.09 -45.43
C GLU A 18 -68.37 -122.80 -46.24
N GLN A 19 -69.27 -123.79 -46.39
CA GLN A 19 -70.57 -123.60 -47.05
C GLN A 19 -71.51 -122.71 -46.22
N ALA A 20 -71.49 -122.88 -44.90
CA ALA A 20 -72.23 -122.06 -43.94
C ALA A 20 -71.74 -120.61 -43.98
N ARG A 21 -70.42 -120.40 -44.08
CA ARG A 21 -69.83 -119.07 -44.26
C ARG A 21 -70.25 -118.43 -45.58
N ASN A 22 -70.14 -119.15 -46.69
CA ASN A 22 -70.53 -118.63 -48.00
C ASN A 22 -72.02 -118.26 -48.03
N TYR A 23 -72.89 -119.06 -47.43
CA TYR A 23 -74.31 -118.72 -47.24
C TYR A 23 -74.47 -117.40 -46.45
N CYS A 24 -73.81 -117.27 -45.30
CA CYS A 24 -73.92 -116.06 -44.48
C CYS A 24 -73.37 -114.80 -45.17
N GLN A 25 -72.29 -114.91 -45.95
CA GLN A 25 -71.72 -113.81 -46.72
C GLN A 25 -72.53 -113.47 -47.99
N THR A 26 -73.34 -114.41 -48.51
CA THR A 26 -74.21 -114.17 -49.67
C THR A 26 -75.49 -113.41 -49.31
N PHE A 27 -76.05 -113.67 -48.12
CA PHE A 27 -77.37 -113.15 -47.71
C PHE A 27 -77.34 -112.17 -46.52
N PHE A 28 -76.24 -112.14 -45.76
CA PHE A 28 -76.07 -111.33 -44.55
C PHE A 28 -74.66 -110.71 -44.53
N THR A 29 -74.05 -110.46 -43.36
CA THR A 29 -72.67 -109.93 -43.26
C THR A 29 -71.63 -111.05 -43.24
N ASP A 30 -71.69 -111.96 -42.26
CA ASP A 30 -70.86 -113.18 -42.18
C ASP A 30 -71.48 -114.17 -41.17
N LEU A 31 -70.82 -115.29 -40.88
CA LEU A 31 -71.13 -116.11 -39.69
C LEU A 31 -71.00 -115.26 -38.42
N VAL A 32 -71.86 -115.51 -37.43
CA VAL A 32 -71.97 -114.69 -36.20
C VAL A 32 -70.64 -114.52 -35.49
N ALA A 33 -70.35 -113.28 -35.10
CA ALA A 33 -69.15 -112.88 -34.38
C ALA A 33 -69.53 -112.39 -32.98
N ILE A 34 -69.53 -113.32 -32.01
CA ILE A 34 -70.10 -113.07 -30.68
C ILE A 34 -69.19 -112.19 -29.84
N GLN A 35 -69.73 -111.10 -29.30
CA GLN A 35 -68.98 -110.04 -28.63
C GLN A 35 -68.96 -110.18 -27.10
N ASN A 36 -70.02 -110.74 -26.50
CA ASN A 36 -70.16 -110.84 -25.04
C ASN A 36 -71.15 -111.94 -24.60
N GLN A 37 -71.21 -112.22 -23.29
CA GLN A 37 -72.09 -113.24 -22.72
C GLN A 37 -73.60 -112.97 -22.91
N GLN A 38 -74.06 -111.70 -22.95
CA GLN A 38 -75.48 -111.37 -23.13
C GLN A 38 -75.97 -111.74 -24.54
N GLU A 39 -75.12 -111.59 -25.55
CA GLU A 39 -75.38 -112.06 -26.91
C GLU A 39 -75.54 -113.59 -26.95
N ILE A 40 -74.78 -114.35 -26.17
CA ILE A 40 -74.91 -115.81 -26.09
C ILE A 40 -76.25 -116.22 -25.46
N GLU A 41 -76.65 -115.54 -24.39
CA GLU A 41 -77.96 -115.75 -23.76
C GLU A 41 -79.10 -115.39 -24.72
N TYR A 42 -78.98 -114.28 -25.45
CA TYR A 42 -79.93 -113.88 -26.49
C TYR A 42 -80.03 -114.93 -27.59
N LEU A 43 -78.91 -115.39 -28.15
CA LEU A 43 -78.86 -116.40 -29.21
C LEU A 43 -79.46 -117.73 -28.74
N ASN A 44 -79.08 -118.21 -27.56
CA ASN A 44 -79.58 -119.47 -26.99
C ASN A 44 -81.08 -119.42 -26.65
N LYS A 45 -81.61 -118.23 -26.33
CA LYS A 45 -83.05 -118.00 -26.12
C LYS A 45 -83.84 -117.88 -27.43
N SER A 46 -83.26 -117.23 -28.43
CA SER A 46 -83.98 -116.81 -29.66
C SER A 46 -83.94 -117.84 -30.79
N LEU A 47 -82.94 -118.72 -30.81
CA LEU A 47 -82.79 -119.76 -31.84
C LEU A 47 -83.42 -121.09 -31.39
N PRO A 48 -84.07 -121.85 -32.28
CA PRO A 48 -84.68 -123.13 -31.95
C PRO A 48 -83.64 -124.24 -31.78
N TYR A 49 -83.92 -125.21 -30.91
CA TYR A 49 -83.12 -126.44 -30.80
C TYR A 49 -82.92 -127.13 -32.16
N HIS A 50 -81.69 -127.55 -32.44
CA HIS A 50 -81.36 -128.32 -33.64
C HIS A 50 -80.44 -129.50 -33.30
N GLY A 51 -80.80 -130.71 -33.72
CA GLY A 51 -80.10 -131.96 -33.35
C GLY A 51 -78.68 -132.14 -33.90
N ARG A 52 -78.22 -131.25 -34.79
CA ARG A 52 -76.83 -131.15 -35.27
C ARG A 52 -76.17 -129.81 -34.91
N TYR A 53 -76.84 -129.00 -34.08
CA TYR A 53 -76.39 -127.69 -33.64
C TYR A 53 -76.15 -126.69 -34.80
N TYR A 54 -75.43 -125.60 -34.51
CA TYR A 54 -75.19 -124.47 -35.42
C TYR A 54 -73.69 -124.14 -35.50
N TRP A 55 -73.18 -123.79 -36.67
CA TRP A 55 -71.84 -123.24 -36.89
C TRP A 55 -71.80 -121.75 -36.53
N ILE A 56 -70.76 -121.34 -35.79
CA ILE A 56 -70.49 -119.92 -35.48
C ILE A 56 -69.20 -119.43 -36.18
N GLY A 57 -69.02 -118.11 -36.26
CA GLY A 57 -67.98 -117.45 -37.04
C GLY A 57 -66.58 -117.46 -36.41
N ILE A 58 -66.29 -118.34 -35.46
CA ILE A 58 -64.97 -118.45 -34.83
C ILE A 58 -64.20 -119.65 -35.41
N ARG A 59 -62.93 -119.40 -35.76
CA ARG A 59 -62.03 -120.39 -36.34
C ARG A 59 -60.64 -120.26 -35.73
N LYS A 60 -59.90 -121.36 -35.68
CA LYS A 60 -58.49 -121.34 -35.26
C LYS A 60 -57.63 -120.82 -36.41
N LEU A 61 -56.98 -119.67 -36.22
CA LEU A 61 -56.12 -118.99 -37.21
C LEU A 61 -54.82 -118.57 -36.53
N GLY A 62 -53.67 -118.99 -37.07
CA GLY A 62 -52.35 -118.68 -36.49
C GLY A 62 -52.14 -119.19 -35.06
N GLY A 63 -52.93 -120.19 -34.62
CA GLY A 63 -52.97 -120.71 -33.25
C GLY A 63 -54.02 -120.07 -32.34
N ALA A 64 -54.53 -118.87 -32.69
CA ALA A 64 -55.53 -118.15 -31.90
C ALA A 64 -56.96 -118.37 -32.42
N TRP A 65 -57.94 -118.38 -31.51
CA TRP A 65 -59.36 -118.39 -31.88
C TRP A 65 -59.77 -116.98 -32.32
N THR A 66 -60.22 -116.85 -33.57
CA THR A 66 -60.48 -115.56 -34.23
C THR A 66 -61.86 -115.55 -34.88
N TRP A 67 -62.62 -114.46 -34.68
CA TRP A 67 -63.89 -114.22 -35.35
C TRP A 67 -63.65 -113.80 -36.80
N VAL A 68 -64.06 -114.62 -37.76
CA VAL A 68 -63.66 -114.48 -39.17
C VAL A 68 -64.34 -113.31 -39.90
N GLY A 69 -65.52 -112.89 -39.43
CA GLY A 69 -66.26 -111.75 -39.99
C GLY A 69 -65.71 -110.39 -39.53
N THR A 70 -65.45 -110.24 -38.22
CA THR A 70 -64.93 -108.99 -37.64
C THR A 70 -63.40 -108.90 -37.61
N ARG A 71 -62.69 -110.01 -37.89
CA ARG A 71 -61.24 -110.19 -37.75
C ARG A 71 -60.69 -109.95 -36.33
N LYS A 72 -61.57 -109.85 -35.32
CA LYS A 72 -61.19 -109.70 -33.90
C LYS A 72 -60.84 -111.07 -33.30
N VAL A 73 -59.77 -111.12 -32.51
CA VAL A 73 -59.42 -112.30 -31.68
C VAL A 73 -60.49 -112.47 -30.58
N LEU A 74 -60.73 -113.70 -30.13
CA LEU A 74 -61.66 -113.99 -29.04
C LEU A 74 -61.29 -113.22 -27.76
N THR A 75 -62.25 -112.47 -27.20
CA THR A 75 -62.15 -111.84 -25.88
C THR A 75 -62.61 -112.81 -24.79
N LYS A 76 -62.06 -112.68 -23.58
CA LYS A 76 -62.52 -113.45 -22.41
C LYS A 76 -63.99 -113.18 -22.05
N GLU A 77 -64.51 -112.03 -22.43
CA GLU A 77 -65.90 -111.60 -22.21
C GLU A 77 -66.92 -112.33 -23.10
N ALA A 78 -66.46 -112.92 -24.21
CA ALA A 78 -67.25 -113.76 -25.10
C ALA A 78 -66.97 -115.26 -24.92
N GLU A 79 -65.88 -115.65 -24.24
CA GLU A 79 -65.38 -117.02 -24.21
C GLU A 79 -66.33 -117.99 -23.47
N ASN A 80 -66.95 -118.92 -24.21
CA ASN A 80 -68.02 -119.75 -23.67
C ASN A 80 -67.94 -121.23 -24.07
N TRP A 81 -66.76 -121.84 -23.92
CA TRP A 81 -66.56 -123.28 -24.17
C TRP A 81 -67.39 -124.19 -23.25
N ALA A 82 -67.66 -125.40 -23.75
CA ALA A 82 -68.22 -126.53 -23.02
C ALA A 82 -67.18 -127.17 -22.08
N LEU A 83 -67.64 -128.01 -21.14
CA LEU A 83 -66.74 -128.60 -20.14
C LEU A 83 -65.82 -129.65 -20.80
N GLY A 84 -64.51 -129.33 -20.85
CA GLY A 84 -63.50 -130.16 -21.51
C GLY A 84 -63.13 -129.70 -22.92
N GLU A 85 -63.80 -128.65 -23.43
CA GLU A 85 -63.54 -128.06 -24.75
C GLU A 85 -62.71 -126.76 -24.64
N PRO A 86 -61.94 -126.38 -25.68
CA PRO A 86 -61.75 -127.09 -26.96
C PRO A 86 -60.74 -128.24 -26.86
N ASN A 87 -61.13 -129.45 -27.29
CA ASN A 87 -60.35 -130.68 -27.10
C ASN A 87 -59.43 -131.06 -28.28
N ASN A 88 -59.63 -130.50 -29.48
CA ASN A 88 -58.90 -130.79 -30.72
C ASN A 88 -58.71 -132.28 -31.05
N ARG A 89 -59.79 -133.06 -30.91
CA ARG A 89 -59.87 -134.50 -31.20
C ARG A 89 -59.36 -134.79 -32.61
N ARG A 90 -58.41 -135.73 -32.70
CA ARG A 90 -57.76 -136.15 -33.96
C ARG A 90 -57.00 -135.03 -34.70
N TYR A 91 -56.68 -133.92 -34.01
CA TYR A 91 -55.89 -132.80 -34.54
C TYR A 91 -56.48 -132.11 -35.77
N ASN A 92 -57.81 -132.09 -35.93
CA ASN A 92 -58.47 -131.50 -37.10
C ASN A 92 -59.78 -130.74 -36.79
N GLN A 93 -59.89 -130.13 -35.60
CA GLN A 93 -61.05 -129.37 -35.15
C GLN A 93 -60.78 -127.86 -35.17
N ASP A 94 -60.71 -127.25 -36.36
CA ASP A 94 -60.44 -125.80 -36.51
C ASP A 94 -61.69 -124.92 -36.48
N CYS A 95 -62.89 -125.52 -36.54
CA CYS A 95 -64.19 -124.84 -36.63
C CYS A 95 -65.05 -125.11 -35.39
N VAL A 96 -65.97 -124.20 -35.05
CA VAL A 96 -66.66 -124.23 -33.76
C VAL A 96 -68.18 -124.15 -33.90
N GLU A 97 -68.86 -124.99 -33.13
CA GLU A 97 -70.32 -125.02 -33.04
C GLU A 97 -70.85 -124.46 -31.71
N ILE A 98 -72.15 -124.10 -31.68
CA ILE A 98 -72.86 -123.64 -30.48
C ILE A 98 -74.07 -124.53 -30.13
N TYR A 99 -74.13 -124.96 -28.87
CA TYR A 99 -75.16 -125.84 -28.32
C TYR A 99 -76.49 -125.13 -27.99
N ILE A 100 -77.16 -124.58 -29.01
CA ILE A 100 -78.47 -123.93 -28.87
C ILE A 100 -79.51 -124.88 -28.23
N GLN A 101 -80.14 -124.42 -27.14
CA GLN A 101 -81.22 -125.09 -26.41
C GLN A 101 -80.93 -126.56 -26.01
N ARG A 102 -79.64 -126.90 -25.79
CA ARG A 102 -79.22 -128.25 -25.41
C ARG A 102 -79.54 -128.53 -23.92
N PRO A 103 -80.16 -129.67 -23.56
CA PRO A 103 -80.57 -129.97 -22.18
C PRO A 103 -79.46 -129.93 -21.11
N GLN A 104 -78.20 -130.05 -21.53
CA GLN A 104 -77.02 -129.83 -20.70
C GLN A 104 -76.02 -128.96 -21.46
N GLN A 105 -75.43 -127.98 -20.79
CA GLN A 105 -74.45 -127.05 -21.38
C GLN A 105 -75.03 -126.26 -22.58
N SER A 106 -76.26 -125.76 -22.45
CA SER A 106 -76.89 -124.88 -23.45
C SER A 106 -76.06 -123.62 -23.69
N GLY A 107 -76.01 -123.15 -24.94
CA GLY A 107 -75.24 -121.98 -25.38
C GLY A 107 -73.71 -122.16 -25.38
N LYS A 108 -73.18 -123.25 -24.82
CA LYS A 108 -71.74 -123.55 -24.80
C LYS A 108 -71.21 -123.95 -26.18
N TRP A 109 -69.91 -123.80 -26.37
CA TRP A 109 -69.23 -124.07 -27.64
C TRP A 109 -68.37 -125.34 -27.62
N ASN A 110 -68.17 -125.93 -28.80
CA ASN A 110 -67.35 -127.12 -29.02
C ASN A 110 -66.56 -126.99 -30.33
N ASP A 111 -65.29 -127.41 -30.34
CA ASP A 111 -64.53 -127.52 -31.59
C ASP A 111 -64.84 -128.84 -32.32
N GLU A 112 -64.94 -128.78 -33.65
CA GLU A 112 -65.43 -129.86 -34.50
C GLU A 112 -64.80 -129.76 -35.91
N PRO A 113 -64.55 -130.87 -36.62
CA PRO A 113 -63.99 -130.80 -37.97
C PRO A 113 -64.95 -130.07 -38.92
N CYS A 114 -64.40 -129.09 -39.65
CA CYS A 114 -65.15 -128.18 -40.54
C CYS A 114 -66.00 -128.87 -41.62
N ASN A 115 -65.77 -130.16 -41.90
CA ASN A 115 -66.51 -130.98 -42.86
C ASN A 115 -67.84 -131.55 -42.34
N ARG A 116 -68.16 -131.35 -41.06
CA ARG A 116 -69.46 -131.73 -40.48
C ARG A 116 -70.57 -130.82 -40.99
N ARG A 117 -71.78 -131.35 -41.13
CA ARG A 117 -72.94 -130.60 -41.59
C ARG A 117 -73.80 -130.15 -40.41
N LYS A 118 -73.97 -128.83 -40.27
CA LYS A 118 -74.75 -128.15 -39.22
C LYS A 118 -75.48 -126.93 -39.81
N LYS A 119 -76.37 -126.30 -39.04
CA LYS A 119 -77.02 -125.05 -39.46
C LYS A 119 -76.01 -123.90 -39.51
N ALA A 120 -76.08 -123.01 -40.51
CA ALA A 120 -75.33 -121.76 -40.48
C ALA A 120 -76.01 -120.78 -39.52
N LEU A 121 -75.23 -120.04 -38.72
CA LEU A 121 -75.72 -118.93 -37.89
C LEU A 121 -74.99 -117.65 -38.30
N CYS A 122 -75.73 -116.73 -38.90
CA CYS A 122 -75.26 -115.51 -39.53
C CYS A 122 -75.65 -114.26 -38.72
N TYR A 123 -74.97 -113.15 -38.98
CA TYR A 123 -75.37 -111.83 -38.47
C TYR A 123 -75.39 -110.77 -39.59
N ARG A 124 -76.06 -109.64 -39.34
CA ARG A 124 -76.06 -108.45 -40.18
C ARG A 124 -75.69 -107.23 -39.33
N ALA A 125 -74.71 -106.42 -39.72
CA ALA A 125 -74.21 -105.27 -38.96
C ALA A 125 -75.02 -103.96 -39.19
N SER A 126 -74.95 -103.01 -38.24
CA SER A 126 -75.68 -101.73 -38.30
C SER A 126 -74.77 -100.53 -38.60
N CYS A 127 -73.53 -100.49 -38.08
CA CYS A 127 -72.59 -99.39 -38.33
C CYS A 127 -72.17 -99.37 -39.81
N GLN A 128 -72.72 -98.41 -40.55
CA GLN A 128 -72.35 -98.05 -41.93
C GLN A 128 -71.07 -97.19 -41.96
N PRO A 129 -70.50 -96.82 -43.13
CA PRO A 129 -69.31 -95.95 -43.18
C PRO A 129 -69.55 -94.44 -42.90
N PHE A 130 -70.78 -94.00 -42.59
CA PHE A 130 -71.14 -92.57 -42.40
C PHE A 130 -71.83 -92.12 -41.07
N PRO A 131 -72.18 -92.97 -40.08
CA PRO A 131 -72.82 -92.49 -38.84
C PRO A 131 -71.85 -91.62 -38.02
N CYS A 132 -72.39 -90.89 -37.03
CA CYS A 132 -71.62 -90.04 -36.12
C CYS A 132 -70.91 -88.85 -36.80
N SER A 133 -71.38 -88.43 -37.99
CA SER A 133 -70.96 -87.23 -38.73
C SER A 133 -69.45 -87.07 -38.97
N GLN A 134 -68.67 -88.15 -38.96
CA GLN A 134 -67.19 -88.14 -38.91
C GLN A 134 -66.60 -87.37 -37.70
N ARG A 135 -67.42 -87.13 -36.68
CA ARG A 135 -67.14 -86.37 -35.45
C ARG A 135 -67.24 -87.22 -34.18
N GLY A 136 -67.26 -88.54 -34.34
CA GLY A 136 -67.27 -89.54 -33.28
C GLY A 136 -67.14 -90.95 -33.82
N GLU A 137 -67.03 -91.93 -32.93
CA GLU A 137 -66.93 -93.35 -33.28
C GLU A 137 -68.30 -94.06 -33.17
N CYS A 138 -68.58 -94.97 -34.11
CA CYS A 138 -69.82 -95.77 -34.13
C CYS A 138 -69.66 -97.05 -33.32
N VAL A 139 -70.52 -97.26 -32.32
CA VAL A 139 -70.51 -98.42 -31.44
C VAL A 139 -71.79 -99.21 -31.63
N GLU A 140 -71.64 -100.47 -32.06
CA GLU A 140 -72.75 -101.43 -32.22
C GLU A 140 -73.37 -101.80 -30.87
N THR A 141 -74.69 -101.95 -30.83
CA THR A 141 -75.46 -102.35 -29.64
C THR A 141 -76.56 -103.35 -30.02
N ILE A 142 -77.19 -104.00 -29.03
CA ILE A 142 -78.27 -104.96 -29.30
C ILE A 142 -79.49 -104.20 -29.85
N GLY A 143 -79.70 -104.27 -31.17
CA GLY A 143 -80.82 -103.63 -31.87
C GLY A 143 -80.58 -102.24 -32.46
N SER A 144 -79.40 -101.62 -32.25
CA SER A 144 -79.09 -100.26 -32.70
C SER A 144 -77.57 -100.03 -32.76
N TYR A 145 -77.12 -98.86 -33.20
CA TYR A 145 -75.81 -98.31 -32.84
C TYR A 145 -75.96 -97.12 -31.87
N ARG A 146 -74.83 -96.62 -31.36
CA ARG A 146 -74.68 -95.31 -30.71
C ARG A 146 -73.42 -94.60 -31.21
N CYS A 147 -73.31 -93.31 -30.97
CA CYS A 147 -72.13 -92.50 -31.29
C CYS A 147 -71.39 -92.04 -30.04
N GLU A 148 -70.06 -92.08 -30.09
CA GLU A 148 -69.16 -91.56 -29.04
C GLU A 148 -68.36 -90.40 -29.61
N CYS A 149 -68.77 -89.17 -29.27
CA CYS A 149 -68.31 -87.95 -29.94
C CYS A 149 -66.91 -87.49 -29.53
N TYR A 150 -66.17 -86.94 -30.48
CA TYR A 150 -64.89 -86.28 -30.24
C TYR A 150 -65.07 -84.97 -29.46
N PRO A 151 -64.06 -84.51 -28.69
CA PRO A 151 -64.16 -83.33 -27.85
C PRO A 151 -64.62 -82.09 -28.61
N GLY A 152 -65.64 -81.41 -28.07
CA GLY A 152 -66.27 -80.22 -28.68
C GLY A 152 -67.49 -80.50 -29.53
N PHE A 153 -67.83 -81.78 -29.77
CA PHE A 153 -69.06 -82.21 -30.46
C PHE A 153 -69.97 -83.02 -29.53
N HIS A 154 -71.28 -82.93 -29.74
CA HIS A 154 -72.31 -83.60 -28.96
C HIS A 154 -73.59 -83.83 -29.81
N GLY A 155 -74.67 -84.29 -29.17
CA GLY A 155 -75.87 -84.75 -29.84
C GLY A 155 -75.77 -86.22 -30.29
N PRO A 156 -76.89 -86.85 -30.70
CA PRO A 156 -76.94 -88.29 -31.00
C PRO A 156 -76.09 -88.71 -32.20
N GLU A 157 -75.81 -87.81 -33.14
CA GLU A 157 -74.99 -88.03 -34.35
C GLU A 157 -73.71 -87.18 -34.37
N CYS A 158 -73.29 -86.62 -33.22
CA CYS A 158 -72.14 -85.73 -33.11
C CYS A 158 -72.19 -84.48 -34.02
N THR A 159 -73.40 -84.04 -34.38
CA THR A 159 -73.66 -82.86 -35.20
C THR A 159 -73.39 -81.56 -34.46
N ASP A 160 -73.73 -81.54 -33.16
CA ASP A 160 -73.95 -80.32 -32.40
C ASP A 160 -72.61 -79.84 -31.82
N VAL A 161 -72.28 -78.57 -32.02
CA VAL A 161 -70.98 -78.02 -31.64
C VAL A 161 -71.11 -77.30 -30.30
N VAL A 162 -70.16 -77.52 -29.39
CA VAL A 162 -70.02 -76.71 -28.17
C VAL A 162 -69.94 -75.22 -28.54
N GLN A 163 -70.72 -74.38 -27.86
CA GLN A 163 -70.63 -72.92 -27.98
C GLN A 163 -70.05 -72.32 -26.69
N CYS A 164 -69.12 -71.39 -26.84
CA CYS A 164 -68.63 -70.57 -25.74
C CYS A 164 -69.40 -69.24 -25.68
N ALA A 165 -69.35 -68.56 -24.53
CA ALA A 165 -69.99 -67.25 -24.37
C ALA A 165 -69.47 -66.22 -25.40
N LYS A 166 -70.37 -65.45 -26.01
CA LYS A 166 -70.02 -64.37 -26.96
C LYS A 166 -69.08 -63.36 -26.31
N LEU A 167 -67.99 -63.01 -26.99
CA LEU A 167 -67.03 -62.01 -26.52
C LEU A 167 -67.44 -60.60 -26.99
N GLU A 168 -67.56 -59.66 -26.04
CA GLU A 168 -67.85 -58.24 -26.28
C GLU A 168 -66.82 -57.34 -25.57
N PRO A 169 -65.58 -57.26 -26.08
CA PRO A 169 -64.53 -56.44 -25.49
C PRO A 169 -64.83 -54.93 -25.60
N LYS A 170 -64.31 -54.15 -24.64
CA LYS A 170 -64.39 -52.68 -24.63
C LYS A 170 -62.99 -52.08 -24.66
N GLY A 171 -62.70 -51.24 -25.66
CA GLY A 171 -61.41 -50.57 -25.80
C GLY A 171 -60.25 -51.47 -26.25
N VAL A 172 -60.54 -52.65 -26.79
CA VAL A 172 -59.57 -53.62 -27.31
C VAL A 172 -60.02 -54.01 -28.72
N LEU A 173 -59.10 -54.06 -29.68
CA LEU A 173 -59.34 -54.59 -31.02
C LEU A 173 -59.44 -56.12 -30.95
N MET A 174 -60.39 -56.71 -31.66
CA MET A 174 -60.62 -58.16 -31.66
C MET A 174 -60.88 -58.65 -33.09
N ASN A 175 -60.20 -59.72 -33.48
CA ASN A 175 -60.36 -60.39 -34.77
C ASN A 175 -60.58 -61.88 -34.53
N CYS A 176 -61.66 -62.47 -35.06
CA CYS A 176 -62.07 -63.85 -34.76
C CYS A 176 -62.18 -64.73 -36.00
N SER A 177 -61.83 -66.01 -35.84
CA SER A 177 -62.02 -67.07 -36.82
C SER A 177 -62.94 -68.15 -36.23
N HIS A 178 -63.96 -68.56 -36.98
CA HIS A 178 -65.08 -69.38 -36.53
C HIS A 178 -65.25 -70.63 -37.40
N PRO A 179 -64.40 -71.67 -37.24
CA PRO A 179 -64.33 -72.81 -38.16
C PRO A 179 -65.58 -73.70 -38.17
N TYR A 180 -66.38 -73.68 -37.09
CA TYR A 180 -67.59 -74.49 -36.95
C TYR A 180 -68.84 -73.66 -36.59
N GLY A 181 -68.80 -72.34 -36.84
CA GLY A 181 -69.86 -71.37 -36.50
C GLY A 181 -69.46 -70.39 -35.39
N ASP A 182 -70.21 -69.30 -35.25
CA ASP A 182 -69.88 -68.17 -34.38
C ASP A 182 -69.67 -68.59 -32.92
N PHE A 183 -68.52 -68.22 -32.35
CA PHE A 183 -68.08 -68.52 -30.98
C PHE A 183 -68.16 -70.01 -30.57
N SER A 184 -68.21 -70.92 -31.55
CA SER A 184 -68.22 -72.38 -31.35
C SER A 184 -66.83 -72.93 -31.01
N TYR A 185 -66.77 -74.21 -30.61
CA TYR A 185 -65.54 -74.96 -30.35
C TYR A 185 -64.49 -74.71 -31.43
N ASN A 186 -63.23 -74.60 -31.01
CA ASN A 186 -62.10 -74.31 -31.87
C ASN A 186 -62.12 -72.92 -32.55
N SER A 187 -63.12 -72.07 -32.29
CA SER A 187 -63.02 -70.64 -32.60
C SER A 187 -61.80 -70.02 -31.90
N THR A 188 -61.08 -69.15 -32.61
CA THR A 188 -59.97 -68.38 -32.07
C THR A 188 -60.24 -66.90 -32.26
N CYS A 189 -60.03 -66.10 -31.22
CA CYS A 189 -60.09 -64.64 -31.26
C CYS A 189 -58.74 -64.07 -30.83
N GLU A 190 -58.12 -63.30 -31.72
CA GLU A 190 -56.88 -62.55 -31.48
C GLU A 190 -57.22 -61.12 -31.05
N PHE A 191 -56.43 -60.59 -30.13
CA PHE A 191 -56.64 -59.30 -29.49
C PHE A 191 -55.45 -58.36 -29.71
N GLY A 192 -55.74 -57.06 -29.82
CA GLY A 192 -54.74 -56.02 -29.98
C GLY A 192 -55.14 -54.72 -29.29
N CYS A 193 -54.16 -53.96 -28.83
CA CYS A 193 -54.36 -52.64 -28.25
C CYS A 193 -54.16 -51.54 -29.29
N HIS A 194 -54.76 -50.37 -29.05
CA HIS A 194 -54.44 -49.16 -29.79
C HIS A 194 -53.02 -48.67 -29.42
N GLU A 195 -52.41 -47.85 -30.30
CA GLU A 195 -51.08 -47.28 -30.09
C GLU A 195 -50.96 -46.56 -28.73
N GLY A 196 -49.84 -46.80 -28.03
CA GLY A 196 -49.60 -46.26 -26.69
C GLY A 196 -50.20 -47.07 -25.52
N PHE A 197 -50.85 -48.21 -25.80
CA PHE A 197 -51.37 -49.13 -24.79
C PHE A 197 -50.76 -50.53 -24.96
N GLU A 198 -50.28 -51.11 -23.85
CA GLU A 198 -49.77 -52.48 -23.79
C GLU A 198 -50.88 -53.46 -23.37
N GLN A 199 -50.83 -54.68 -23.92
CA GLN A 199 -51.81 -55.73 -23.64
C GLN A 199 -51.42 -56.55 -22.40
N ARG A 200 -52.30 -56.56 -21.40
CA ARG A 200 -52.19 -57.37 -20.19
C ARG A 200 -53.19 -58.54 -20.23
N GLY A 201 -52.71 -59.72 -20.59
CA GLY A 201 -53.51 -60.96 -20.65
C GLY A 201 -53.07 -61.86 -21.81
N ALA A 202 -53.91 -62.82 -22.18
CA ALA A 202 -53.68 -63.66 -23.35
C ALA A 202 -54.09 -62.93 -24.63
N GLY A 203 -53.15 -62.79 -25.58
CA GLY A 203 -53.44 -62.16 -26.89
C GLY A 203 -54.27 -63.01 -27.85
N MET A 204 -54.49 -64.29 -27.55
CA MET A 204 -55.40 -65.16 -28.29
C MET A 204 -56.21 -66.02 -27.33
N LEU A 205 -57.53 -66.00 -27.48
CA LEU A 205 -58.49 -66.85 -26.77
C LEU A 205 -59.01 -67.92 -27.74
N ARG A 206 -59.15 -69.16 -27.26
CA ARG A 206 -59.71 -70.29 -28.02
C ARG A 206 -60.87 -70.93 -27.27
N CYS A 207 -61.97 -71.23 -27.96
CA CYS A 207 -63.12 -71.90 -27.36
C CYS A 207 -62.82 -73.40 -27.16
N LEU A 208 -62.92 -73.86 -25.91
CA LEU A 208 -62.55 -75.21 -25.48
C LEU A 208 -63.76 -76.17 -25.46
N PRO A 209 -63.53 -77.50 -25.39
CA PRO A 209 -64.62 -78.47 -25.23
C PRO A 209 -65.46 -78.29 -23.95
N SER A 210 -64.96 -77.55 -22.96
CA SER A 210 -65.64 -77.26 -21.69
C SER A 210 -66.70 -76.15 -21.77
N GLN A 211 -66.98 -75.59 -22.95
CA GLN A 211 -67.82 -74.39 -23.15
C GLN A 211 -67.18 -73.08 -22.62
N GLU A 212 -65.90 -73.14 -22.20
CA GLU A 212 -65.12 -72.01 -21.70
C GLU A 212 -64.08 -71.54 -22.71
N TRP A 213 -63.66 -70.28 -22.57
CA TRP A 213 -62.50 -69.74 -23.30
C TRP A 213 -61.20 -70.09 -22.57
N SER A 214 -60.12 -70.29 -23.34
CA SER A 214 -58.79 -70.60 -22.80
C SER A 214 -58.19 -69.55 -21.87
N ALA A 215 -58.75 -68.33 -21.82
CA ALA A 215 -58.38 -67.25 -20.93
C ALA A 215 -59.52 -66.22 -20.82
N ASN A 216 -59.42 -65.31 -19.85
CA ASN A 216 -60.24 -64.09 -19.81
C ASN A 216 -59.80 -63.10 -20.91
N ILE A 217 -60.70 -62.22 -21.32
CA ILE A 217 -60.42 -61.12 -22.27
C ILE A 217 -59.25 -60.26 -21.71
N PRO A 218 -58.20 -59.97 -22.50
CA PRO A 218 -57.09 -59.14 -22.05
C PRO A 218 -57.50 -57.68 -21.86
N THR A 219 -56.76 -56.94 -21.04
CA THR A 219 -56.96 -55.49 -20.86
C THR A 219 -55.83 -54.68 -21.49
N CYS A 220 -56.16 -53.54 -22.07
CA CYS A 220 -55.17 -52.58 -22.58
C CYS A 220 -54.86 -51.53 -21.51
N THR A 221 -53.60 -51.46 -21.08
CA THR A 221 -53.11 -50.47 -20.09
C THR A 221 -52.17 -49.49 -20.76
N ALA A 222 -52.35 -48.19 -20.51
CA ALA A 222 -51.49 -47.16 -21.09
C ALA A 222 -50.01 -47.38 -20.69
N ILE A 223 -49.11 -47.29 -21.66
CA ILE A 223 -47.68 -47.56 -21.46
C ILE A 223 -47.11 -46.56 -20.47
N VAL A 224 -46.30 -47.03 -19.51
CA VAL A 224 -45.73 -46.23 -18.43
C VAL A 224 -44.33 -45.75 -18.82
N CYS A 225 -44.11 -44.44 -18.83
CA CYS A 225 -42.77 -43.86 -18.94
C CYS A 225 -42.09 -43.75 -17.55
N PRO A 226 -40.75 -43.65 -17.48
CA PRO A 226 -40.04 -43.39 -16.24
C PRO A 226 -40.58 -42.15 -15.49
N VAL A 227 -40.68 -42.22 -14.17
CA VAL A 227 -41.12 -41.08 -13.35
C VAL A 227 -40.15 -39.92 -13.50
N LEU A 228 -40.66 -38.72 -13.78
CA LEU A 228 -39.87 -37.48 -13.82
C LEU A 228 -39.93 -36.75 -12.48
N SER A 229 -38.87 -35.98 -12.20
CA SER A 229 -38.78 -35.02 -11.11
C SER A 229 -38.55 -33.61 -11.68
N ALA A 230 -38.81 -32.58 -10.86
CA ALA A 230 -38.34 -31.23 -11.18
C ALA A 230 -36.80 -31.18 -11.25
N PRO A 231 -36.21 -30.34 -12.11
CA PRO A 231 -34.78 -30.05 -12.08
C PRO A 231 -34.42 -29.25 -10.82
N GLU A 232 -33.15 -29.29 -10.43
CA GLU A 232 -32.64 -28.47 -9.34
C GLU A 232 -32.80 -26.97 -9.68
N GLN A 233 -33.21 -26.15 -8.70
CA GLN A 233 -33.59 -24.73 -8.88
C GLN A 233 -34.71 -24.51 -9.94
N GLY A 234 -35.59 -25.49 -10.14
CA GLY A 234 -36.76 -25.39 -11.00
C GLY A 234 -38.00 -26.10 -10.48
N GLU A 235 -39.06 -25.99 -11.27
CA GLU A 235 -40.39 -26.51 -11.00
C GLU A 235 -40.87 -27.36 -12.19
N MET A 236 -41.77 -28.30 -11.91
CA MET A 236 -42.37 -29.20 -12.90
C MET A 236 -43.87 -29.30 -12.67
N HIS A 237 -44.65 -29.06 -13.72
CA HIS A 237 -46.10 -29.26 -13.73
C HIS A 237 -46.46 -30.34 -14.74
N CYS A 238 -47.15 -31.41 -14.31
CA CYS A 238 -47.50 -32.54 -15.16
C CYS A 238 -49.02 -32.66 -15.35
N SER A 239 -49.41 -32.84 -16.61
CA SER A 239 -50.75 -33.25 -17.03
C SER A 239 -50.75 -34.75 -17.35
N HIS A 240 -51.73 -35.48 -16.81
CA HIS A 240 -51.82 -36.95 -16.91
C HIS A 240 -53.19 -37.37 -17.43
N LEU A 241 -53.23 -37.97 -18.63
CA LEU A 241 -54.49 -38.29 -19.31
C LEU A 241 -55.00 -39.71 -19.02
N HIS A 242 -54.09 -40.68 -18.86
CA HIS A 242 -54.42 -42.11 -18.68
C HIS A 242 -53.82 -42.72 -17.41
N GLY A 243 -53.29 -41.89 -16.51
CA GLY A 243 -52.57 -42.27 -15.29
C GLY A 243 -51.24 -41.53 -15.16
N ASN A 244 -50.68 -41.49 -13.95
CA ASN A 244 -49.43 -40.77 -13.68
C ASN A 244 -48.27 -41.32 -14.52
N PHE A 245 -47.63 -40.42 -15.27
CA PHE A 245 -46.49 -40.72 -16.17
C PHE A 245 -46.78 -41.78 -17.27
N THR A 246 -48.05 -42.01 -17.61
CA THR A 246 -48.46 -42.88 -18.73
C THR A 246 -48.47 -42.15 -20.07
N PHE A 247 -48.58 -42.89 -21.18
CA PHE A 247 -48.71 -42.40 -22.55
C PHE A 247 -49.65 -41.18 -22.67
N GLY A 248 -49.19 -40.15 -23.39
CA GLY A 248 -49.91 -38.87 -23.52
C GLY A 248 -49.82 -37.95 -22.30
N SER A 249 -49.11 -38.34 -21.22
CA SER A 249 -48.73 -37.40 -20.17
C SER A 249 -47.76 -36.36 -20.71
N ARG A 250 -48.01 -35.08 -20.42
CA ARG A 250 -47.11 -33.97 -20.77
C ARG A 250 -46.72 -33.19 -19.51
N CYS A 251 -45.43 -33.09 -19.26
CA CYS A 251 -44.85 -32.31 -18.16
C CYS A 251 -44.14 -31.08 -18.72
N THR A 252 -44.42 -29.91 -18.16
CA THR A 252 -43.78 -28.63 -18.47
C THR A 252 -42.84 -28.21 -17.35
N PHE A 253 -41.73 -27.55 -17.71
CA PHE A 253 -40.62 -27.20 -16.82
C PHE A 253 -40.37 -25.70 -16.82
N SER A 254 -40.05 -25.14 -15.66
CA SER A 254 -39.71 -23.72 -15.49
C SER A 254 -38.64 -23.58 -14.42
N CYS A 255 -37.74 -22.61 -14.57
CA CYS A 255 -36.70 -22.33 -13.59
C CYS A 255 -37.12 -21.25 -12.60
N GLN A 256 -36.54 -21.26 -11.41
CA GLN A 256 -36.71 -20.19 -10.42
C GLN A 256 -36.01 -18.91 -10.90
N ALA A 257 -36.39 -17.77 -10.31
CA ALA A 257 -35.85 -16.47 -10.69
C ALA A 257 -34.32 -16.44 -10.59
N GLY A 258 -33.65 -15.99 -11.66
CA GLY A 258 -32.18 -15.96 -11.76
C GLY A 258 -31.54 -17.20 -12.39
N PHE A 259 -32.35 -18.20 -12.80
CA PHE A 259 -31.92 -19.37 -13.53
C PHE A 259 -32.60 -19.46 -14.91
N THR A 260 -31.89 -19.95 -15.92
CA THR A 260 -32.40 -20.14 -17.29
C THR A 260 -32.59 -21.63 -17.59
N LEU A 261 -33.65 -21.96 -18.36
CA LEU A 261 -33.96 -23.34 -18.71
C LEU A 261 -33.11 -23.79 -19.92
N MET A 262 -32.29 -24.81 -19.71
CA MET A 262 -31.40 -25.38 -20.72
C MET A 262 -31.89 -26.77 -21.10
N GLY A 263 -32.66 -26.83 -22.19
CA GLY A 263 -33.35 -28.02 -22.69
C GLY A 263 -34.74 -27.68 -23.23
N PRO A 264 -35.60 -28.69 -23.47
CA PRO A 264 -36.99 -28.44 -23.86
C PRO A 264 -37.83 -27.90 -22.69
N ASP A 265 -38.78 -27.01 -22.99
CA ASP A 265 -39.76 -26.49 -22.02
C ASP A 265 -40.77 -27.54 -21.54
N SER A 266 -40.90 -28.63 -22.30
CA SER A 266 -41.92 -29.63 -22.13
C SER A 266 -41.45 -30.99 -22.64
N ARG A 267 -41.89 -32.06 -21.95
CA ARG A 267 -41.64 -33.45 -22.33
C ARG A 267 -42.94 -34.24 -22.30
N GLU A 268 -43.07 -35.18 -23.23
CA GLU A 268 -44.28 -35.98 -23.44
C GLU A 268 -43.96 -37.47 -23.49
N CYS A 269 -44.80 -38.29 -22.85
CA CYS A 269 -44.62 -39.74 -22.78
C CYS A 269 -45.12 -40.40 -24.07
N THR A 270 -44.20 -40.98 -24.84
CA THR A 270 -44.45 -41.56 -26.17
C THR A 270 -44.91 -43.03 -26.10
N ALA A 271 -45.44 -43.54 -27.22
CA ALA A 271 -45.90 -44.92 -27.34
C ALA A 271 -44.80 -45.99 -27.19
N THR A 272 -43.53 -45.58 -27.10
CA THR A 272 -42.36 -46.45 -26.82
C THR A 272 -41.98 -46.50 -25.34
N GLY A 273 -42.75 -45.85 -24.45
CA GLY A 273 -42.42 -45.77 -23.01
C GLY A 273 -41.27 -44.83 -22.69
N THR A 274 -40.94 -43.91 -23.60
CA THR A 274 -39.85 -42.92 -23.45
C THR A 274 -40.39 -41.50 -23.45
N TRP A 275 -39.67 -40.57 -22.83
CA TRP A 275 -40.00 -39.14 -22.90
C TRP A 275 -39.37 -38.47 -24.12
N THR A 276 -40.08 -37.53 -24.72
CA THR A 276 -39.52 -36.66 -25.77
C THR A 276 -38.38 -35.77 -25.23
N GLY A 277 -37.39 -35.50 -26.08
CA GLY A 277 -36.23 -34.64 -25.77
C GLY A 277 -35.33 -35.16 -24.64
N ASP A 278 -34.26 -34.41 -24.36
CA ASP A 278 -33.43 -34.63 -23.18
C ASP A 278 -34.08 -34.08 -21.90
N ALA A 279 -33.53 -34.42 -20.73
CA ALA A 279 -33.95 -33.81 -19.47
C ALA A 279 -33.46 -32.35 -19.40
N PRO A 280 -34.35 -31.34 -19.26
CA PRO A 280 -33.93 -29.96 -19.09
C PRO A 280 -33.31 -29.74 -17.71
N ARG A 281 -32.42 -28.74 -17.62
CA ARG A 281 -31.75 -28.32 -16.39
C ARG A 281 -31.82 -26.80 -16.24
N CYS A 282 -31.76 -26.30 -15.01
CA CYS A 282 -31.70 -24.87 -14.74
C CYS A 282 -30.25 -24.45 -14.50
N GLU A 283 -29.72 -23.56 -15.34
CA GLU A 283 -28.38 -23.00 -15.17
C GLU A 283 -28.48 -21.56 -14.64
N ALA A 284 -27.62 -21.18 -13.70
CA ALA A 284 -27.64 -19.83 -13.13
C ALA A 284 -27.28 -18.80 -14.22
N ILE A 285 -28.03 -17.69 -14.28
CA ILE A 285 -27.81 -16.67 -15.31
C ILE A 285 -26.45 -16.01 -15.09
N VAL A 286 -25.62 -15.99 -16.12
CA VAL A 286 -24.25 -15.46 -16.10
C VAL A 286 -24.27 -13.95 -16.37
N CYS A 287 -23.73 -13.14 -15.46
CA CYS A 287 -23.45 -11.73 -15.72
C CYS A 287 -22.10 -11.54 -16.41
N THR A 288 -21.83 -10.34 -16.92
CA THR A 288 -20.49 -9.99 -17.46
C THR A 288 -19.41 -10.15 -16.38
N VAL A 289 -18.26 -10.71 -16.75
CA VAL A 289 -17.10 -10.82 -15.84
C VAL A 289 -16.63 -9.42 -15.46
N LEU A 290 -16.46 -9.16 -14.16
CA LEU A 290 -15.93 -7.90 -13.65
C LEU A 290 -14.42 -8.00 -13.39
N SER A 291 -13.76 -6.85 -13.38
CA SER A 291 -12.35 -6.69 -13.01
C SER A 291 -12.22 -5.59 -11.95
N ALA A 292 -11.12 -5.63 -11.19
CA ALA A 292 -10.80 -4.55 -10.25
C ALA A 292 -10.53 -3.24 -11.01
N PRO A 293 -11.05 -2.08 -10.53
CA PRO A 293 -10.76 -0.79 -11.13
C PRO A 293 -9.29 -0.41 -10.96
N GLU A 294 -8.77 0.50 -11.80
CA GLU A 294 -7.38 0.95 -11.68
C GLU A 294 -7.12 1.58 -10.31
N LYS A 295 -6.03 1.17 -9.64
CA LYS A 295 -5.69 1.53 -8.25
C LYS A 295 -6.73 1.08 -7.21
N GLY A 296 -7.57 0.13 -7.56
CA GLY A 296 -8.48 -0.55 -6.63
C GLY A 296 -8.21 -2.05 -6.50
N GLU A 297 -9.02 -2.65 -5.65
CA GLU A 297 -9.07 -4.09 -5.38
C GLU A 297 -10.53 -4.54 -5.47
N MET A 298 -10.76 -5.82 -5.77
CA MET A 298 -12.09 -6.42 -5.91
C MET A 298 -12.10 -7.77 -5.22
N ASN A 299 -13.13 -8.02 -4.41
CA ASN A 299 -13.34 -9.29 -3.74
C ASN A 299 -14.78 -9.76 -4.00
N CYS A 300 -14.94 -10.94 -4.60
CA CYS A 300 -16.25 -11.46 -5.02
C CYS A 300 -16.61 -12.75 -4.27
N SER A 301 -17.85 -12.84 -3.82
CA SER A 301 -18.50 -14.10 -3.43
C SER A 301 -19.36 -14.62 -4.59
N HIS A 302 -19.19 -15.90 -4.91
CA HIS A 302 -19.87 -16.58 -6.01
C HIS A 302 -20.71 -17.73 -5.45
N LEU A 303 -22.04 -17.62 -5.54
CA LEU A 303 -22.97 -18.53 -4.86
C LEU A 303 -23.40 -19.72 -5.73
N HIS A 304 -23.51 -19.53 -7.04
CA HIS A 304 -23.97 -20.53 -8.01
C HIS A 304 -22.99 -20.74 -9.19
N GLY A 305 -21.80 -20.15 -9.11
CA GLY A 305 -20.78 -20.15 -10.16
C GLY A 305 -20.12 -18.77 -10.32
N ASP A 306 -18.98 -18.74 -11.00
CA ASP A 306 -18.22 -17.50 -11.21
C ASP A 306 -19.04 -16.47 -12.00
N PHE A 307 -19.27 -15.30 -11.40
CA PHE A 307 -20.06 -14.18 -11.94
C PHE A 307 -21.52 -14.53 -12.33
N THR A 308 -22.10 -15.60 -11.79
CA THR A 308 -23.53 -15.94 -11.96
C THR A 308 -24.45 -15.15 -11.03
N PHE A 309 -25.77 -15.25 -11.24
CA PHE A 309 -26.82 -14.73 -10.36
C PHE A 309 -26.52 -14.95 -8.86
N GLY A 310 -26.75 -13.92 -8.05
CA GLY A 310 -26.44 -13.90 -6.62
C GLY A 310 -24.95 -13.69 -6.29
N SER A 311 -24.05 -13.62 -7.29
CA SER A 311 -22.67 -13.19 -7.07
C SER A 311 -22.62 -11.75 -6.59
N THR A 312 -21.84 -11.48 -5.55
CA THR A 312 -21.64 -10.12 -5.02
C THR A 312 -20.16 -9.77 -5.04
N CYS A 313 -19.78 -8.67 -5.69
CA CYS A 313 -18.42 -8.16 -5.74
C CYS A 313 -18.32 -6.85 -4.95
N ALA A 314 -17.47 -6.83 -3.92
CA ALA A 314 -17.11 -5.63 -3.16
C ALA A 314 -15.84 -5.00 -3.73
N PHE A 315 -15.80 -3.67 -3.72
CA PHE A 315 -14.73 -2.86 -4.29
C PHE A 315 -14.09 -1.96 -3.24
N SER A 316 -12.76 -1.88 -3.25
CA SER A 316 -11.99 -0.99 -2.39
C SER A 316 -10.92 -0.26 -3.21
N CYS A 317 -10.36 0.81 -2.64
CA CYS A 317 -9.28 1.57 -3.26
C CYS A 317 -7.98 1.46 -2.47
N GLN A 318 -6.85 1.47 -3.19
CA GLN A 318 -5.52 1.50 -2.59
C GLN A 318 -5.31 2.79 -1.80
N LYS A 319 -4.42 2.76 -0.80
CA LYS A 319 -4.15 3.87 0.12
C LYS A 319 -3.90 5.18 -0.65
N GLY A 320 -4.68 6.23 -0.34
CA GLY A 320 -4.59 7.54 -0.98
C GLY A 320 -5.54 7.76 -2.16
N PHE A 321 -6.37 6.76 -2.49
CA PHE A 321 -7.45 6.86 -3.45
C PHE A 321 -8.81 6.66 -2.73
N VAL A 322 -9.86 7.32 -3.22
CA VAL A 322 -11.24 7.20 -2.74
C VAL A 322 -12.10 6.54 -3.82
N LEU A 323 -13.05 5.69 -3.41
CA LEU A 323 -13.97 5.00 -4.31
C LEU A 323 -15.08 5.96 -4.76
N MET A 324 -15.24 6.11 -6.08
CA MET A 324 -16.31 6.86 -6.71
C MET A 324 -17.31 5.89 -7.34
N GLY A 325 -18.43 5.66 -6.69
CA GLY A 325 -19.48 4.72 -7.12
C GLY A 325 -20.09 3.97 -5.92
N GLN A 326 -20.67 2.80 -6.18
CA GLN A 326 -21.13 1.90 -5.11
C GLN A 326 -19.98 1.02 -4.59
N GLU A 327 -19.98 0.72 -3.29
CA GLU A 327 -18.99 -0.13 -2.63
C GLU A 327 -19.11 -1.62 -2.97
N SER A 328 -20.29 -2.04 -3.45
CA SER A 328 -20.57 -3.39 -3.90
C SER A 328 -21.52 -3.41 -5.09
N ARG A 329 -21.46 -4.48 -5.87
CA ARG A 329 -22.37 -4.78 -6.98
C ARG A 329 -22.80 -6.24 -6.91
N GLU A 330 -24.03 -6.51 -7.33
CA GLU A 330 -24.67 -7.83 -7.30
C GLU A 330 -25.13 -8.24 -8.70
N CYS A 331 -24.94 -9.51 -9.07
CA CYS A 331 -25.41 -10.07 -10.34
C CYS A 331 -26.91 -10.41 -10.23
N THR A 332 -27.74 -9.64 -10.95
CA THR A 332 -29.20 -9.73 -10.90
C THR A 332 -29.77 -10.80 -11.82
N ALA A 333 -31.04 -11.16 -11.59
CA ALA A 333 -31.76 -12.16 -12.40
C ALA A 333 -31.96 -11.78 -13.89
N THR A 334 -31.57 -10.57 -14.31
CA THR A 334 -31.56 -10.14 -15.72
C THR A 334 -30.19 -10.28 -16.40
N GLY A 335 -29.19 -10.90 -15.74
CA GLY A 335 -27.83 -11.03 -16.29
C GLY A 335 -27.03 -9.72 -16.26
N THR A 336 -27.47 -8.75 -15.45
CA THR A 336 -26.86 -7.42 -15.32
C THR A 336 -26.40 -7.18 -13.88
N TRP A 337 -25.29 -6.47 -13.70
CA TRP A 337 -24.83 -6.02 -12.39
C TRP A 337 -25.64 -4.81 -11.91
N THR A 338 -25.87 -4.72 -10.60
CA THR A 338 -26.39 -3.49 -9.98
C THR A 338 -25.39 -2.33 -10.10
N GLY A 339 -25.92 -1.12 -10.25
CA GLY A 339 -25.14 0.12 -10.33
C GLY A 339 -24.22 0.26 -11.55
N ASP A 340 -23.48 1.37 -11.59
CA ASP A 340 -22.37 1.58 -12.52
C ASP A 340 -21.06 1.00 -11.98
N THR A 341 -20.06 0.83 -12.85
CA THR A 341 -18.72 0.37 -12.44
C THR A 341 -18.02 1.47 -11.62
N PRO A 342 -17.66 1.23 -10.34
CA PRO A 342 -16.97 2.22 -9.53
C PRO A 342 -15.53 2.42 -9.98
N HIS A 343 -14.95 3.59 -9.70
CA HIS A 343 -13.57 3.92 -10.05
C HIS A 343 -12.83 4.57 -8.87
N CYS A 344 -11.54 4.29 -8.73
CA CYS A 344 -10.71 4.89 -7.68
C CYS A 344 -10.11 6.21 -8.15
N LYS A 345 -10.37 7.30 -7.42
CA LYS A 345 -9.84 8.63 -7.70
C LYS A 345 -8.83 9.03 -6.64
N ALA A 346 -7.68 9.58 -7.04
CA ALA A 346 -6.68 10.06 -6.08
C ALA A 346 -7.26 11.19 -5.21
N ILE A 347 -7.04 11.11 -3.90
CA ILE A 347 -7.58 12.08 -2.93
C ILE A 347 -6.96 13.45 -3.19
N THR A 348 -7.79 14.49 -3.28
CA THR A 348 -7.36 15.87 -3.57
C THR A 348 -7.10 16.63 -2.27
N CYS A 349 -5.92 17.23 -2.13
CA CYS A 349 -5.62 18.19 -1.07
C CYS A 349 -6.01 19.62 -1.48
N PRO A 350 -6.15 20.58 -0.53
CA PRO A 350 -6.35 21.99 -0.86
C PRO A 350 -5.29 22.52 -1.83
N VAL A 351 -5.69 23.34 -2.80
CA VAL A 351 -4.77 23.96 -3.76
C VAL A 351 -3.79 24.87 -3.01
N LEU A 352 -2.49 24.73 -3.28
CA LEU A 352 -1.46 25.61 -2.74
C LEU A 352 -1.11 26.72 -3.73
N SER A 353 -0.61 27.83 -3.19
CA SER A 353 -0.05 28.97 -3.93
C SER A 353 1.36 29.27 -3.41
N ALA A 354 2.19 29.90 -4.23
CA ALA A 354 3.48 30.40 -3.76
C ALA A 354 3.29 31.46 -2.65
N PRO A 355 4.15 31.48 -1.61
CA PRO A 355 4.13 32.54 -0.61
C PRO A 355 4.57 33.87 -1.21
N GLU A 356 4.21 34.99 -0.57
CA GLU A 356 4.64 36.32 -1.04
C GLU A 356 6.18 36.41 -1.03
N LYS A 357 6.76 36.97 -2.10
CA LYS A 357 8.22 36.99 -2.36
C LYS A 357 8.88 35.61 -2.43
N GLY A 358 8.09 34.55 -2.66
CA GLY A 358 8.57 33.21 -2.93
C GLY A 358 8.10 32.64 -4.27
N GLU A 359 8.56 31.43 -4.51
CA GLU A 359 8.26 30.60 -5.68
C GLU A 359 7.84 29.21 -5.20
N MET A 360 7.06 28.50 -6.00
CA MET A 360 6.56 27.16 -5.70
C MET A 360 6.65 26.29 -6.95
N ASN A 361 7.26 25.12 -6.81
CA ASN A 361 7.35 24.12 -7.87
C ASN A 361 6.75 22.81 -7.37
N CYS A 362 5.73 22.29 -8.06
CA CYS A 362 4.99 21.10 -7.65
C CYS A 362 5.13 19.95 -8.66
N SER A 363 5.46 18.77 -8.16
CA SER A 363 5.24 17.50 -8.87
C SER A 363 3.83 16.98 -8.57
N HIS A 364 3.17 16.42 -9.59
CA HIS A 364 1.78 15.96 -9.51
C HIS A 364 1.65 14.56 -10.11
N LEU A 365 1.76 13.53 -9.27
CA LEU A 365 1.83 12.13 -9.72
C LEU A 365 0.49 11.57 -10.23
N HIS A 366 -0.63 12.02 -9.68
CA HIS A 366 -1.98 11.50 -9.97
C HIS A 366 -2.99 12.62 -10.33
N GLY A 367 -2.49 13.80 -10.71
CA GLY A 367 -3.28 15.00 -10.98
C GLY A 367 -2.91 16.17 -10.05
N ASN A 368 -3.36 17.37 -10.41
CA ASN A 368 -2.98 18.59 -9.69
C ASN A 368 -3.45 18.55 -8.23
N PHE A 369 -2.50 18.71 -7.31
CA PHE A 369 -2.70 18.72 -5.85
C PHE A 369 -3.38 17.44 -5.29
N THR A 370 -3.25 16.30 -5.96
CA THR A 370 -3.70 14.99 -5.45
C THR A 370 -2.65 14.28 -4.59
N PHE A 371 -3.04 13.20 -3.92
CA PHE A 371 -2.17 12.31 -3.14
C PHE A 371 -0.85 12.00 -3.86
N GLY A 372 0.27 12.10 -3.13
CA GLY A 372 1.62 11.93 -3.68
C GLY A 372 2.12 13.13 -4.50
N SER A 373 1.40 14.25 -4.55
CA SER A 373 1.96 15.52 -5.02
C SER A 373 2.95 16.08 -4.00
N THR A 374 4.11 16.55 -4.45
CA THR A 374 5.10 17.24 -3.61
C THR A 374 5.33 18.64 -4.15
N CYS A 375 5.12 19.66 -3.32
CA CYS A 375 5.40 21.05 -3.66
C CYS A 375 6.63 21.53 -2.87
N ALA A 376 7.67 21.95 -3.59
CA ALA A 376 8.86 22.59 -3.03
C ALA A 376 8.72 24.12 -3.09
N PHE A 377 9.28 24.81 -2.09
CA PHE A 377 9.17 26.25 -1.88
C PHE A 377 10.56 26.89 -1.81
N SER A 378 10.72 28.02 -2.48
CA SER A 378 11.94 28.84 -2.46
C SER A 378 11.58 30.31 -2.26
N CYS A 379 12.53 31.11 -1.79
CA CYS A 379 12.36 32.55 -1.65
C CYS A 379 13.19 33.32 -2.68
N GLN A 380 12.68 34.48 -3.10
CA GLN A 380 13.39 35.39 -3.99
C GLN A 380 14.65 35.95 -3.30
N LYS A 381 15.65 36.37 -4.09
CA LYS A 381 16.93 36.87 -3.59
C LYS A 381 16.73 37.94 -2.50
N GLY A 382 17.37 37.74 -1.34
CA GLY A 382 17.28 38.64 -0.18
C GLY A 382 16.16 38.30 0.81
N PHE A 383 15.38 37.24 0.56
CA PHE A 383 14.41 36.68 1.48
C PHE A 383 14.82 35.24 1.87
N MET A 384 14.58 34.87 3.12
CA MET A 384 14.79 33.52 3.65
C MET A 384 13.46 32.81 3.90
N LEU A 385 13.45 31.49 3.70
CA LEU A 385 12.26 30.65 3.90
C LEU A 385 12.09 30.32 5.38
N MET A 386 10.91 30.60 5.92
CA MET A 386 10.50 30.28 7.28
C MET A 386 9.40 29.21 7.23
N GLY A 387 9.77 27.95 7.49
CA GLY A 387 8.87 26.79 7.45
C GLY A 387 9.56 25.55 6.85
N GLN A 388 8.77 24.60 6.34
CA GLN A 388 9.31 23.46 5.58
C GLN A 388 9.62 23.85 4.13
N GLU A 389 10.76 23.37 3.61
CA GLU A 389 11.17 23.55 2.20
C GLU A 389 10.28 22.80 1.20
N SER A 390 9.60 21.74 1.64
CA SER A 390 8.66 20.98 0.82
C SER A 390 7.47 20.48 1.64
N ARG A 391 6.33 20.30 0.96
CA ARG A 391 5.10 19.72 1.53
C ARG A 391 4.55 18.65 0.60
N GLU A 392 4.03 17.57 1.16
CA GLU A 392 3.44 16.44 0.43
C GLU A 392 1.93 16.32 0.69
N CYS A 393 1.14 16.01 -0.33
CA CYS A 393 -0.29 15.73 -0.20
C CYS A 393 -0.51 14.29 0.30
N THR A 394 -0.99 14.16 1.53
CA THR A 394 -1.13 12.88 2.23
C THR A 394 -2.42 12.14 1.90
N ALA A 395 -2.48 10.85 2.25
CA ALA A 395 -3.66 10.00 2.04
C ALA A 395 -4.91 10.42 2.85
N THR A 396 -4.81 11.44 3.71
CA THR A 396 -5.94 12.06 4.43
C THR A 396 -6.45 13.34 3.78
N GLY A 397 -5.95 13.72 2.59
CA GLY A 397 -6.35 14.96 1.90
C GLY A 397 -5.78 16.23 2.52
N THR A 398 -4.74 16.10 3.35
CA THR A 398 -4.05 17.20 4.03
C THR A 398 -2.59 17.27 3.60
N TRP A 399 -2.01 18.48 3.59
CA TRP A 399 -0.58 18.68 3.35
C TRP A 399 0.25 18.44 4.61
N THR A 400 1.47 17.93 4.46
CA THR A 400 2.44 17.86 5.56
C THR A 400 2.85 19.25 6.06
N GLY A 401 3.02 19.39 7.37
CA GLY A 401 3.50 20.61 8.04
C GLY A 401 2.65 21.86 7.81
N ASP A 402 3.18 23.00 8.23
CA ASP A 402 2.55 24.32 8.04
C ASP A 402 2.97 24.98 6.71
N ALA A 403 2.24 26.02 6.31
CA ALA A 403 2.59 26.80 5.12
C ALA A 403 3.86 27.66 5.38
N PRO A 404 4.94 27.51 4.58
CA PRO A 404 6.12 28.35 4.74
C PRO A 404 5.87 29.78 4.23
N HIS A 405 6.61 30.73 4.76
CA HIS A 405 6.58 32.14 4.34
C HIS A 405 7.99 32.68 4.12
N CYS A 406 8.14 33.65 3.21
CA CYS A 406 9.42 34.31 2.97
C CYS A 406 9.55 35.57 3.84
N LYS A 407 10.65 35.69 4.57
CA LYS A 407 10.97 36.88 5.38
C LYS A 407 12.22 37.56 4.84
N ALA A 408 12.23 38.89 4.75
CA ALA A 408 13.41 39.64 4.32
C ALA A 408 14.58 39.39 5.28
N ILE A 409 15.77 39.15 4.73
CA ILE A 409 16.98 38.87 5.51
C ILE A 409 17.37 40.14 6.30
N THR A 410 17.70 39.99 7.58
CA THR A 410 18.02 41.10 8.49
C THR A 410 19.53 41.31 8.58
N CYS A 411 19.99 42.55 8.39
CA CYS A 411 21.37 42.96 8.66
C CYS A 411 21.54 43.41 10.13
N PRO A 412 22.77 43.51 10.65
CA PRO A 412 23.03 44.11 11.96
C PRO A 412 22.42 45.52 12.08
N VAL A 413 21.80 45.82 13.23
CA VAL A 413 21.24 47.15 13.50
C VAL A 413 22.37 48.19 13.54
N LEU A 414 22.25 49.25 12.75
CA LEU A 414 23.18 50.38 12.76
C LEU A 414 22.70 51.50 13.69
N SER A 415 23.63 52.33 14.12
CA SER A 415 23.38 53.54 14.93
C SER A 415 24.11 54.74 14.32
N ALA A 416 23.64 55.94 14.63
CA ALA A 416 24.32 57.16 14.19
C ALA A 416 25.70 57.29 14.89
N PRO A 417 26.77 57.65 14.15
CA PRO A 417 28.10 57.84 14.74
C PRO A 417 28.14 59.07 15.65
N GLU A 418 29.13 59.14 16.55
CA GLU A 418 29.22 60.27 17.46
C GLU A 418 29.46 61.58 16.69
N LYS A 419 28.69 62.62 17.02
CA LYS A 419 28.62 63.92 16.29
C LYS A 419 28.15 63.79 14.84
N GLY A 420 27.54 62.66 14.48
CA GLY A 420 26.83 62.48 13.22
C GLY A 420 25.32 62.37 13.38
N GLU A 421 24.67 62.18 12.23
CA GLU A 421 23.26 61.88 12.04
C GLU A 421 23.15 60.71 11.05
N MET A 422 22.09 59.91 11.17
CA MET A 422 21.84 58.75 10.31
C MET A 422 20.37 58.77 9.89
N ASN A 423 20.11 58.65 8.59
CA ASN A 423 18.77 58.57 8.04
C ASN A 423 18.64 57.27 7.24
N CYS A 424 17.71 56.40 7.64
CA CYS A 424 17.52 55.09 7.03
C CYS A 424 16.16 54.99 6.33
N SER A 425 16.16 54.32 5.19
CA SER A 425 14.97 53.90 4.45
C SER A 425 14.86 52.37 4.53
N HIS A 426 13.68 51.87 4.92
CA HIS A 426 13.45 50.45 5.20
C HIS A 426 12.31 49.92 4.33
N LEU A 427 12.66 49.23 3.24
CA LEU A 427 11.68 48.80 2.22
C LEU A 427 10.87 47.56 2.66
N HIS A 428 11.46 46.69 3.48
CA HIS A 428 10.90 45.39 3.87
C HIS A 428 10.90 45.15 5.40
N GLY A 429 11.00 46.24 6.18
CA GLY A 429 11.15 46.24 7.63
C GLY A 429 12.54 46.70 8.09
N ASP A 430 12.65 47.07 9.36
CA ASP A 430 13.82 47.75 9.90
C ASP A 430 15.11 46.94 9.73
N PHE A 431 16.13 47.57 9.14
CA PHE A 431 17.44 47.00 8.84
C PHE A 431 17.41 45.67 8.03
N THR A 432 16.35 45.44 7.23
CA THR A 432 16.23 44.28 6.32
C THR A 432 16.78 44.56 4.92
N PHE A 433 16.93 43.50 4.11
CA PHE A 433 17.41 43.54 2.72
C PHE A 433 16.79 44.70 1.90
N GLY A 434 17.65 45.44 1.20
CA GLY A 434 17.26 46.63 0.45
C GLY A 434 17.04 47.88 1.30
N SER A 435 17.27 47.83 2.62
CA SER A 435 17.39 49.04 3.45
C SER A 435 18.62 49.83 3.04
N MET A 436 18.48 51.15 2.89
CA MET A 436 19.60 52.07 2.68
C MET A 436 19.67 53.08 3.82
N CYS A 437 20.83 53.15 4.49
CA CYS A 437 21.13 54.14 5.53
C CYS A 437 22.18 55.12 5.01
N ALA A 438 21.90 56.42 5.10
CA ALA A 438 22.81 57.50 4.77
C ALA A 438 23.31 58.22 6.04
N PHE A 439 24.56 58.65 6.02
CA PHE A 439 25.27 59.22 7.16
C PHE A 439 25.74 60.64 6.85
N SER A 440 25.64 61.53 7.84
CA SER A 440 26.13 62.90 7.75
C SER A 440 26.76 63.33 9.07
N CYS A 441 27.66 64.32 9.03
CA CYS A 441 28.30 64.86 10.23
C CYS A 441 27.73 66.24 10.59
N GLN A 442 27.68 66.51 11.90
CA GLN A 442 27.25 67.81 12.41
C GLN A 442 28.25 68.91 12.01
N LYS A 443 27.77 70.16 11.94
CA LYS A 443 28.53 71.30 11.42
C LYS A 443 29.88 71.48 12.14
N GLY A 444 30.97 71.40 11.37
CA GLY A 444 32.34 71.50 11.87
C GLY A 444 33.07 70.16 12.00
N PHE A 445 32.40 69.06 11.67
CA PHE A 445 32.96 67.73 11.52
C PHE A 445 32.85 67.27 10.05
N VAL A 446 33.74 66.36 9.64
CA VAL A 446 33.78 65.73 8.30
C VAL A 446 33.58 64.22 8.44
N LEU A 447 32.86 63.61 7.49
CA LEU A 447 32.59 62.18 7.48
C LEU A 447 33.79 61.42 6.94
N MET A 448 34.24 60.42 7.69
CA MET A 448 35.34 59.52 7.34
C MET A 448 34.76 58.12 7.12
N GLY A 449 34.70 57.68 5.86
CA GLY A 449 34.09 56.42 5.45
C GLY A 449 33.14 56.60 4.26
N GLN A 450 32.22 55.66 4.05
CA GLN A 450 31.22 55.72 2.98
C GLN A 450 29.99 56.52 3.45
N GLU A 451 29.44 57.39 2.60
CA GLU A 451 28.26 58.22 2.92
C GLU A 451 26.94 57.44 3.06
N SER A 452 26.88 56.22 2.51
CA SER A 452 25.70 55.37 2.54
C SER A 452 26.04 53.89 2.56
N HIS A 453 25.17 53.08 3.17
CA HIS A 453 25.27 51.62 3.14
C HIS A 453 23.92 50.98 2.76
N GLU A 454 23.98 49.89 2.00
CA GLU A 454 22.83 49.04 1.65
C GLU A 454 22.89 47.72 2.42
N CYS A 455 21.75 47.24 2.94
CA CYS A 455 21.63 45.91 3.52
C CYS A 455 21.50 44.87 2.40
N THR A 456 22.55 44.08 2.20
CA THR A 456 22.67 43.13 1.07
C THR A 456 21.95 41.80 1.33
N ALA A 457 21.75 41.03 0.26
CA ALA A 457 21.08 39.73 0.30
C ALA A 457 21.82 38.63 1.11
N THR A 458 23.02 38.92 1.64
CA THR A 458 23.78 38.05 2.55
C THR A 458 23.63 38.43 4.03
N GLY A 459 22.79 39.42 4.37
CA GLY A 459 22.64 39.89 5.76
C GLY A 459 23.79 40.78 6.25
N THR A 460 24.56 41.35 5.31
CA THR A 460 25.71 42.22 5.57
C THR A 460 25.50 43.60 4.95
N TRP A 461 26.04 44.64 5.55
CA TRP A 461 26.09 45.98 4.95
C TRP A 461 27.18 46.06 3.87
N THR A 462 27.09 47.03 2.96
CA THR A 462 28.09 47.27 1.90
C THR A 462 29.40 47.87 2.40
N GLY A 463 29.47 48.34 3.65
CA GLY A 463 30.66 48.92 4.27
C GLY A 463 30.53 49.01 5.79
N ASP A 464 31.63 49.36 6.45
CA ASP A 464 31.71 49.58 7.90
C ASP A 464 31.25 51.01 8.26
N THR A 465 30.61 51.14 9.43
CA THR A 465 30.02 52.40 9.93
C THR A 465 31.03 53.55 9.92
N PRO A 466 30.75 54.67 9.22
CA PRO A 466 31.67 55.81 9.15
C PRO A 466 31.71 56.59 10.47
N HIS A 467 32.79 57.36 10.69
CA HIS A 467 32.94 58.23 11.88
C HIS A 467 33.11 59.70 11.50
N CYS A 468 32.85 60.61 12.45
CA CYS A 468 32.92 62.06 12.24
C CYS A 468 34.17 62.65 12.92
N GLU A 469 35.10 63.19 12.13
CA GLU A 469 36.30 63.86 12.65
C GLU A 469 36.14 65.39 12.65
N ALA A 470 36.65 66.06 13.69
CA ALA A 470 36.57 67.52 13.80
C ALA A 470 37.52 68.19 12.78
N ILE A 471 37.00 69.13 11.99
CA ILE A 471 37.76 69.77 10.89
C ILE A 471 38.99 70.49 11.47
N ALA A 472 40.17 70.14 10.96
CA ALA A 472 41.45 70.75 11.37
C ALA A 472 41.64 72.15 10.77
N CYS A 473 42.14 73.09 11.58
CA CYS A 473 42.72 74.34 11.09
C CYS A 473 44.25 74.25 11.05
N PRO A 474 44.94 75.10 10.25
CA PRO A 474 46.40 75.16 10.23
C PRO A 474 47.02 75.36 11.62
N VAL A 475 48.07 74.61 11.95
CA VAL A 475 48.73 74.69 13.27
C VAL A 475 49.29 76.09 13.51
N LEU A 476 48.88 76.72 14.60
CA LEU A 476 49.40 78.02 15.03
C LEU A 476 50.71 77.86 15.82
N ARG A 477 51.55 78.89 15.77
CA ARG A 477 52.80 79.00 16.54
C ARG A 477 52.80 80.33 17.30
N ALA A 478 53.58 80.42 18.38
CA ALA A 478 53.78 81.68 19.09
C ALA A 478 54.47 82.71 18.18
N PRO A 479 54.08 84.00 18.23
CA PRO A 479 54.83 85.07 17.57
C PRO A 479 56.22 85.23 18.17
N ASP A 480 57.17 85.78 17.40
CA ASP A 480 58.48 86.16 17.93
C ASP A 480 58.32 87.16 19.10
N GLN A 481 58.99 86.88 20.22
CA GLN A 481 58.85 87.63 21.49
C GLN A 481 57.42 87.62 22.07
N GLY A 482 56.61 86.62 21.71
CA GLY A 482 55.29 86.36 22.24
C GLY A 482 55.11 84.96 22.80
N GLU A 483 53.90 84.70 23.29
CA GLU A 483 53.44 83.43 23.85
C GLU A 483 52.09 83.05 23.22
N LEU A 484 51.80 81.75 23.21
CA LEU A 484 50.58 81.17 22.64
C LEU A 484 49.97 80.21 23.66
N ASN A 485 48.70 80.44 24.00
CA ASN A 485 47.93 79.53 24.87
C ASN A 485 46.65 79.12 24.14
N CYS A 486 46.48 77.82 23.89
CA CYS A 486 45.36 77.27 23.13
C CYS A 486 44.51 76.32 23.97
N SER A 487 43.19 76.54 23.96
CA SER A 487 42.22 75.53 24.39
C SER A 487 41.74 74.74 23.18
N HIS A 488 41.75 73.41 23.31
CA HIS A 488 41.43 72.45 22.25
C HIS A 488 40.23 71.61 22.69
N LEU A 489 39.07 71.80 22.04
CA LEU A 489 37.81 71.18 22.44
C LEU A 489 37.58 69.80 21.80
N HIS A 490 38.04 69.61 20.56
CA HIS A 490 37.83 68.41 19.76
C HIS A 490 39.13 67.91 19.11
N GLY A 491 40.27 68.08 19.80
CA GLY A 491 41.61 67.78 19.29
C GLY A 491 42.46 69.02 18.98
N ASN A 492 43.76 68.80 18.76
CA ASN A 492 44.74 69.88 18.59
C ASN A 492 44.48 70.67 17.31
N PHE A 493 44.23 71.97 17.45
CA PHE A 493 43.95 72.93 16.38
C PHE A 493 42.70 72.61 15.51
N THR A 494 41.79 71.74 15.97
CA THR A 494 40.52 71.42 15.27
C THR A 494 39.39 72.39 15.64
N PHE A 495 38.26 72.26 14.94
CA PHE A 495 37.05 73.07 15.12
C PHE A 495 36.70 73.36 16.58
N GLY A 496 36.41 74.63 16.89
CA GLY A 496 36.14 75.10 18.23
C GLY A 496 37.38 75.44 19.07
N SER A 497 38.59 75.03 18.64
CA SER A 497 39.84 75.46 19.29
C SER A 497 39.94 76.98 19.35
N THR A 498 40.36 77.51 20.49
CA THR A 498 40.57 78.95 20.71
C THR A 498 41.99 79.18 21.19
N CYS A 499 42.76 79.97 20.45
CA CYS A 499 44.14 80.32 20.78
C CYS A 499 44.25 81.80 21.13
N ALA A 500 44.75 82.09 22.33
CA ALA A 500 45.05 83.43 22.82
C ALA A 500 46.54 83.74 22.68
N PHE A 501 46.86 85.02 22.44
CA PHE A 501 48.20 85.53 22.17
C PHE A 501 48.58 86.61 23.17
N SER A 502 49.81 86.54 23.70
CA SER A 502 50.40 87.56 24.58
C SER A 502 51.81 87.92 24.11
N CYS A 503 52.30 89.09 24.50
CA CYS A 503 53.67 89.53 24.22
C CYS A 503 54.52 89.60 25.48
N GLN A 504 55.80 89.30 25.35
CA GLN A 504 56.75 89.37 26.46
C GLN A 504 56.99 90.82 26.89
N LYS A 505 57.40 91.01 28.16
CA LYS A 505 57.54 92.33 28.80
C LYS A 505 58.47 93.25 28.00
N GLY A 506 57.91 94.37 27.51
CA GLY A 506 58.62 95.34 26.66
C GLY A 506 58.20 95.33 25.18
N PHE A 507 57.27 94.45 24.82
CA PHE A 507 56.64 94.38 23.50
C PHE A 507 55.11 94.57 23.61
N VAL A 508 54.49 95.10 22.57
CA VAL A 508 53.02 95.28 22.45
C VAL A 508 52.47 94.37 21.35
N LEU A 509 51.26 93.82 21.56
CA LEU A 509 50.58 92.96 20.59
C LEU A 509 49.93 93.80 19.48
N MET A 510 50.22 93.46 18.24
CA MET A 510 49.65 94.08 17.04
C MET A 510 48.78 93.03 16.31
N GLY A 511 47.47 93.07 16.54
CA GLY A 511 46.49 92.14 15.95
C GLY A 511 45.44 91.70 16.98
N PRO A 512 44.62 90.67 16.67
CA PRO A 512 43.60 90.16 17.59
C PRO A 512 44.22 89.36 18.75
N GLU A 513 43.73 89.61 19.97
CA GLU A 513 44.18 88.92 21.21
C GLU A 513 43.88 87.42 21.21
N SER A 514 42.87 86.98 20.45
CA SER A 514 42.57 85.55 20.26
C SER A 514 42.01 85.24 18.88
N ARG A 515 42.22 84.00 18.43
CA ARG A 515 41.69 83.45 17.18
C ARG A 515 40.99 82.13 17.46
N LYS A 516 39.92 81.83 16.70
CA LYS A 516 39.12 80.60 16.83
C LYS A 516 39.12 79.80 15.54
N CYS A 517 39.20 78.47 15.64
CA CYS A 517 39.11 77.56 14.49
C CYS A 517 37.63 77.39 14.10
N THR A 518 37.30 77.76 12.87
CA THR A 518 35.95 77.76 12.32
C THR A 518 35.58 76.42 11.68
N ALA A 519 34.28 76.21 11.42
CA ALA A 519 33.76 75.03 10.73
C ALA A 519 34.19 74.91 9.25
N THR A 520 35.01 75.84 8.75
CA THR A 520 35.59 75.84 7.39
C THR A 520 37.11 75.60 7.40
N GLY A 521 37.70 75.15 8.52
CA GLY A 521 39.14 74.89 8.62
C GLY A 521 40.02 76.14 8.63
N THR A 522 39.44 77.32 8.90
CA THR A 522 40.15 78.60 8.93
C THR A 522 40.11 79.26 10.31
N TRP A 523 41.16 80.01 10.65
CA TRP A 523 41.21 80.82 11.88
C TRP A 523 40.57 82.19 11.68
N THR A 524 39.79 82.64 12.65
CA THR A 524 39.22 84.01 12.64
C THR A 524 40.31 85.08 12.75
N GLY A 525 40.15 86.20 12.04
CA GLY A 525 41.03 87.38 12.11
C GLY A 525 42.45 87.11 11.57
N ASP A 526 43.27 88.16 11.53
CA ASP A 526 44.65 88.09 11.04
C ASP A 526 45.63 87.50 12.07
N THR A 527 46.85 87.18 11.65
CA THR A 527 47.91 86.68 12.53
C THR A 527 48.55 87.83 13.31
N PRO A 528 48.45 87.85 14.67
CA PRO A 528 49.04 88.92 15.47
C PRO A 528 50.57 88.78 15.59
N HIS A 529 51.25 89.89 15.85
CA HIS A 529 52.71 89.94 16.04
C HIS A 529 53.10 90.89 17.19
N CYS A 530 54.25 90.65 17.81
CA CYS A 530 54.75 91.48 18.92
C CYS A 530 55.75 92.53 18.42
N LYS A 531 55.57 93.80 18.82
CA LYS A 531 56.44 94.92 18.43
C LYS A 531 57.10 95.55 19.65
N ALA A 532 58.41 95.79 19.60
CA ALA A 532 59.15 96.40 20.71
C ALA A 532 58.67 97.84 21.00
N ILE A 533 58.52 98.18 22.28
CA ILE A 533 58.13 99.53 22.73
C ILE A 533 59.27 100.52 22.44
N THR A 534 58.93 101.71 21.94
CA THR A 534 59.90 102.76 21.55
C THR A 534 60.08 103.80 22.65
N CYS A 535 61.33 104.17 22.96
CA CYS A 535 61.68 105.34 23.76
C CYS A 535 61.96 106.59 22.88
N PRO A 536 61.97 107.80 23.45
CA PRO A 536 62.39 109.02 22.75
C PRO A 536 63.81 108.93 22.16
N VAL A 537 64.06 109.66 21.08
CA VAL A 537 65.38 109.72 20.42
C VAL A 537 66.35 110.58 21.25
N LEU A 538 67.51 110.01 21.60
CA LEU A 538 68.60 110.72 22.28
C LEU A 538 69.58 111.37 21.28
N ARG A 539 70.33 112.37 21.74
CA ARG A 539 71.38 113.08 20.99
C ARG A 539 72.62 113.27 21.88
N ALA A 540 73.79 113.47 21.27
CA ALA A 540 75.03 113.73 21.99
C ALA A 540 75.00 115.11 22.69
N PRO A 541 75.61 115.25 23.89
CA PRO A 541 75.82 116.53 24.53
C PRO A 541 76.97 117.31 23.89
N ASP A 542 76.98 118.64 24.08
CA ASP A 542 78.06 119.50 23.59
C ASP A 542 79.42 119.11 24.18
N GLN A 543 80.45 119.03 23.33
CA GLN A 543 81.80 118.53 23.64
C GLN A 543 81.84 117.06 24.11
N GLY A 544 80.81 116.27 23.79
CA GLY A 544 80.75 114.83 24.05
C GLY A 544 80.24 114.00 22.87
N GLU A 545 80.33 112.68 23.03
CA GLU A 545 79.92 111.68 22.04
C GLU A 545 78.84 110.77 22.60
N LEU A 546 77.99 110.24 21.72
CA LEU A 546 76.90 109.31 22.02
C LEU A 546 77.06 108.04 21.20
N ASN A 547 77.15 106.89 21.86
CA ASN A 547 77.19 105.57 21.23
C ASN A 547 76.01 104.72 21.75
N CYS A 548 75.11 104.29 20.87
CA CYS A 548 73.92 103.52 21.23
C CYS A 548 73.93 102.13 20.60
N SER A 549 73.73 101.09 21.43
CA SER A 549 73.39 99.75 20.98
C SER A 549 71.87 99.58 20.92
N HIS A 550 71.37 99.09 19.78
CA HIS A 550 69.95 98.97 19.47
C HIS A 550 69.59 97.50 19.20
N LEU A 551 68.99 96.83 20.19
CA LEU A 551 68.80 95.37 20.16
C LEU A 551 67.56 94.91 19.38
N HIS A 552 66.50 95.74 19.36
CA HIS A 552 65.20 95.41 18.72
C HIS A 552 64.70 96.54 17.79
N GLY A 553 65.58 97.45 17.39
CA GLY A 553 65.29 98.65 16.61
C GLY A 553 65.84 99.93 17.24
N ASN A 554 65.92 101.00 16.46
CA ASN A 554 66.47 102.28 16.94
C ASN A 554 65.63 102.83 18.10
N PHE A 555 66.30 103.06 19.24
CA PHE A 555 65.73 103.56 20.49
C PHE A 555 64.57 102.71 21.06
N THR A 556 64.45 101.43 20.70
CA THR A 556 63.46 100.51 21.29
C THR A 556 63.88 99.97 22.66
N PHE A 557 62.95 99.33 23.37
CA PHE A 557 63.18 98.57 24.60
C PHE A 557 64.46 97.75 24.53
N GLY A 558 65.24 97.79 25.61
CA GLY A 558 66.54 97.12 25.69
C GLY A 558 67.71 97.92 25.14
N SER A 559 67.48 98.93 24.27
CA SER A 559 68.55 99.82 23.76
C SER A 559 69.35 100.44 24.91
N MET A 560 70.66 100.53 24.75
CA MET A 560 71.56 101.16 25.73
C MET A 560 72.42 102.20 25.04
N CYS A 561 72.38 103.43 25.55
CA CYS A 561 73.11 104.58 25.04
C CYS A 561 74.16 105.01 26.06
N ALA A 562 75.41 105.09 25.65
CA ALA A 562 76.56 105.51 26.45
C ALA A 562 77.08 106.88 25.99
N PHE A 563 77.56 107.66 26.95
CA PHE A 563 78.05 109.02 26.76
C PHE A 563 79.51 109.14 27.18
N SER A 564 80.29 109.96 26.46
CA SER A 564 81.67 110.28 26.81
C SER A 564 81.99 111.75 26.50
N CYS A 565 82.99 112.31 27.16
CA CYS A 565 83.46 113.69 26.94
C CYS A 565 84.78 113.71 26.17
N GLN A 566 85.02 114.77 25.39
CA GLN A 566 86.27 114.97 24.67
C GLN A 566 87.44 115.33 25.62
N ALA A 567 88.67 115.05 25.16
CA ALA A 567 89.86 115.12 25.98
C ALA A 567 90.09 116.52 26.59
N GLY A 568 90.27 116.56 27.92
CA GLY A 568 90.35 117.79 28.71
C GLY A 568 89.12 118.07 29.57
N PHE A 569 88.01 117.36 29.34
CA PHE A 569 86.77 117.48 30.09
C PHE A 569 86.33 116.14 30.71
N ALA A 570 85.71 116.18 31.89
CA ALA A 570 85.21 115.05 32.67
C ALA A 570 83.68 115.09 32.74
N LEU A 571 83.05 113.90 32.72
CA LEU A 571 81.61 113.75 32.52
C LEU A 571 80.81 113.93 33.82
N THR A 572 79.91 114.92 33.82
CA THR A 572 78.99 115.26 34.91
C THR A 572 77.61 114.68 34.62
N GLY A 573 77.31 113.53 35.22
CA GLY A 573 76.05 112.78 35.08
C GLY A 573 76.29 111.28 34.98
N SER A 574 75.28 110.49 34.61
CA SER A 574 75.44 109.03 34.41
C SER A 574 75.89 108.73 32.97
N ALA A 575 77.00 108.00 32.84
CA ALA A 575 77.64 107.72 31.56
C ALA A 575 76.87 106.72 30.66
N SER A 576 75.74 106.16 31.11
CA SER A 576 74.86 105.35 30.26
C SER A 576 73.40 105.40 30.69
N HIS A 577 72.48 105.23 29.73
CA HIS A 577 71.05 105.09 29.94
C HIS A 577 70.50 103.88 29.16
N LYS A 578 69.43 103.26 29.65
CA LYS A 578 68.73 102.16 28.99
C LYS A 578 67.27 102.49 28.70
N CYS A 579 66.74 102.06 27.56
CA CYS A 579 65.33 102.16 27.22
C CYS A 579 64.53 101.08 27.97
N THR A 580 63.57 101.52 28.80
CA THR A 580 62.78 100.67 29.70
C THR A 580 61.49 100.15 29.05
N ALA A 581 60.86 99.16 29.69
CA ALA A 581 59.60 98.56 29.21
C ALA A 581 58.40 99.53 29.26
N THR A 582 58.57 100.72 29.85
CA THR A 582 57.57 101.80 29.91
C THR A 582 57.78 102.88 28.83
N GLY A 583 58.73 102.69 27.90
CA GLY A 583 59.01 103.68 26.85
C GLY A 583 59.80 104.90 27.31
N THR A 584 60.46 104.82 28.47
CA THR A 584 61.29 105.90 29.05
C THR A 584 62.74 105.49 29.23
N TRP A 585 63.66 106.46 29.24
CA TRP A 585 65.08 106.23 29.56
C TRP A 585 65.31 106.21 31.07
N THR A 586 66.40 105.59 31.52
CA THR A 586 66.79 105.53 32.94
C THR A 586 67.46 106.81 33.48
N GLY A 587 67.53 107.89 32.72
CA GLY A 587 68.18 109.15 33.13
C GLY A 587 68.21 110.21 32.03
N ASP A 588 68.70 111.40 32.40
CA ASP A 588 68.83 112.59 31.56
C ASP A 588 70.30 112.85 31.13
N VAL A 589 70.47 113.51 29.98
CA VAL A 589 71.74 113.65 29.25
C VAL A 589 72.82 114.45 30.04
N PRO A 590 74.08 113.95 30.14
CA PRO A 590 75.17 114.55 30.93
C PRO A 590 75.93 115.73 30.28
N ARG A 591 76.90 116.32 31.00
CA ARG A 591 77.75 117.49 30.60
C ARG A 591 79.26 117.26 30.87
N CYS A 592 80.15 118.23 30.56
CA CYS A 592 81.62 118.03 30.52
C CYS A 592 82.47 119.23 31.06
N GLU A 593 83.39 119.05 32.05
CA GLU A 593 84.24 120.11 32.69
C GLU A 593 85.65 119.61 33.19
N GLY A 594 86.72 120.42 33.38
CA GLY A 594 88.11 119.89 33.61
C GLY A 594 89.09 120.59 34.60
N ARG A 595 90.08 119.82 35.14
CA ARG A 595 91.25 120.21 36.00
C ARG A 595 92.32 119.06 36.10
N ALA A 596 93.39 119.16 36.92
CA ALA A 596 94.63 118.35 36.80
C ALA A 596 95.19 117.63 38.08
N ALA A 597 95.84 116.46 37.87
CA ALA A 597 96.74 115.67 38.78
C ALA A 597 96.12 114.98 40.03
N ALA A 598 96.68 113.94 40.70
CA ALA A 598 97.62 112.80 40.44
C ALA A 598 97.55 111.83 41.68
N GLN A 599 98.22 110.67 41.89
CA GLN A 599 99.28 109.87 41.19
C GLN A 599 99.03 108.33 41.38
N LEU A 600 100.01 107.48 41.81
CA LEU A 600 99.89 105.99 41.84
C LEU A 600 100.68 105.27 42.97
N CYS A 601 100.27 104.02 43.30
CA CYS A 601 101.14 102.91 43.76
C CYS A 601 100.50 101.51 43.51
N HIS A 602 101.23 100.39 43.69
CA HIS A 602 100.94 99.04 43.13
C HIS A 602 100.35 97.97 44.10
N PHE A 603 99.96 96.80 43.55
CA PHE A 603 99.30 95.64 44.19
C PHE A 603 99.99 94.29 43.89
N THR A 604 99.73 93.25 44.69
CA THR A 604 100.05 91.82 44.42
C THR A 604 98.89 90.88 44.85
N LEU A 605 98.91 89.60 44.43
CA LEU A 605 97.78 88.66 44.46
C LEU A 605 98.07 87.34 45.20
N ALA A 606 97.01 86.62 45.60
CA ALA A 606 97.04 85.26 46.16
C ALA A 606 95.88 84.40 45.58
N ALA A 607 96.01 83.07 45.58
CA ALA A 607 95.11 82.14 44.90
C ALA A 607 94.02 81.52 45.80
N ILE A 608 92.89 81.10 45.18
CA ILE A 608 91.66 80.66 45.87
C ILE A 608 91.38 79.16 45.59
N LYS A 609 90.84 78.46 46.61
CA LYS A 609 90.42 77.05 46.56
C LYS A 609 88.96 76.85 46.99
N CYS A 610 88.31 75.84 46.44
CA CYS A 610 87.02 75.31 46.86
C CYS A 610 87.18 74.15 47.87
N SER A 611 86.07 73.80 48.55
CA SER A 611 85.97 72.61 49.40
C SER A 611 85.89 71.30 48.62
N ALA A 612 86.30 70.18 49.22
CA ALA A 612 86.18 68.86 48.61
C ALA A 612 84.72 68.39 48.53
N LEU A 613 84.36 67.71 47.42
CA LEU A 613 83.00 67.22 47.16
C LEU A 613 82.76 65.83 47.77
N THR A 614 81.53 65.59 48.24
CA THR A 614 81.04 64.27 48.66
C THR A 614 80.33 63.57 47.50
N ILE A 615 80.65 62.28 47.28
CA ILE A 615 80.05 61.46 46.23
C ILE A 615 78.69 60.91 46.72
N PRO A 616 77.61 60.97 45.91
CA PRO A 616 76.30 60.44 46.30
C PRO A 616 76.30 58.91 46.46
N LYS A 617 75.46 58.41 47.38
CA LYS A 617 75.26 56.96 47.58
C LYS A 617 74.73 56.32 46.29
N MET A 618 75.28 55.16 45.93
CA MET A 618 75.05 54.47 44.64
C MET A 618 75.42 55.29 43.39
N GLY A 619 76.26 56.31 43.54
CA GLY A 619 76.88 57.06 42.44
C GLY A 619 78.40 56.99 42.44
N GLN A 620 78.99 57.64 41.44
CA GLN A 620 80.42 57.85 41.24
C GLN A 620 80.66 59.28 40.76
N ALA A 621 81.88 59.80 40.93
CA ALA A 621 82.26 61.12 40.44
C ALA A 621 83.68 61.08 39.85
N ALA A 622 83.92 61.88 38.81
CA ALA A 622 85.21 62.06 38.16
C ALA A 622 85.54 63.55 38.06
N CYS A 623 86.71 63.96 38.52
CA CYS A 623 87.12 65.37 38.61
C CYS A 623 88.36 65.67 37.75
N SER A 624 88.42 66.87 37.21
CA SER A 624 89.58 67.48 36.56
C SER A 624 90.02 68.74 37.32
N HIS A 625 91.33 68.92 37.48
CA HIS A 625 91.95 70.00 38.25
C HIS A 625 93.03 70.67 37.41
N LEU A 626 92.84 71.94 37.05
CA LEU A 626 93.72 72.63 36.10
C LEU A 626 94.94 73.27 36.78
N HIS A 627 94.78 73.77 38.01
CA HIS A 627 95.80 74.53 38.75
C HIS A 627 96.05 73.99 40.17
N GLY A 628 95.69 72.71 40.40
CA GLY A 628 95.80 72.01 41.68
C GLY A 628 94.44 71.59 42.24
N ASP A 629 94.43 70.64 43.18
CA ASP A 629 93.20 70.01 43.66
C ASP A 629 92.20 71.04 44.20
N PHE A 630 91.01 70.99 43.62
CA PHE A 630 89.85 71.85 43.89
C PHE A 630 90.15 73.37 43.83
N THR A 631 91.10 73.83 43.01
CA THR A 631 91.29 75.26 42.69
C THR A 631 90.24 75.77 41.70
N PHE A 632 90.12 77.09 41.57
CA PHE A 632 89.33 77.77 40.52
C PHE A 632 89.51 77.11 39.15
N GLY A 633 88.41 76.86 38.44
CA GLY A 633 88.38 76.14 37.15
C GLY A 633 88.45 74.61 37.25
N SER A 634 88.41 74.02 38.46
CA SER A 634 88.20 72.58 38.62
C SER A 634 86.77 72.17 38.27
N MET A 635 86.58 71.06 37.56
CA MET A 635 85.26 70.56 37.17
C MET A 635 85.09 69.09 37.58
N CYS A 636 83.93 68.72 38.12
CA CYS A 636 83.61 67.37 38.55
C CYS A 636 82.28 66.91 37.94
N ALA A 637 82.29 65.77 37.24
CA ALA A 637 81.11 65.12 36.68
C ALA A 637 80.63 63.95 37.56
N PHE A 638 79.33 63.66 37.56
CA PHE A 638 78.67 62.67 38.42
C PHE A 638 77.87 61.66 37.59
N SER A 639 77.81 60.41 38.06
CA SER A 639 77.03 59.33 37.44
C SER A 639 76.45 58.36 38.48
N CYS A 640 75.45 57.57 38.10
CA CYS A 640 74.80 56.58 38.96
C CYS A 640 75.07 55.14 38.52
N GLN A 641 75.04 54.22 39.49
CA GLN A 641 75.19 52.79 39.23
C GLN A 641 73.94 52.22 38.53
N LYS A 642 74.11 51.15 37.74
CA LYS A 642 73.06 50.54 36.92
C LYS A 642 71.81 50.20 37.74
N GLY A 643 70.67 50.78 37.35
CA GLY A 643 69.38 50.66 38.04
C GLY A 643 68.99 51.88 38.89
N PHE A 644 69.85 52.90 38.93
CA PHE A 644 69.59 54.21 39.55
C PHE A 644 69.76 55.33 38.52
N VAL A 645 68.94 56.38 38.62
CA VAL A 645 69.00 57.60 37.79
C VAL A 645 69.55 58.77 38.60
N LEU A 646 70.30 59.67 37.94
CA LEU A 646 70.87 60.87 38.56
C LEU A 646 69.79 61.96 38.68
N MET A 647 69.65 62.53 39.87
CA MET A 647 68.74 63.63 40.18
C MET A 647 69.57 64.84 40.64
N GLY A 648 69.79 65.79 39.73
CA GLY A 648 70.62 66.99 39.93
C GLY A 648 71.52 67.28 38.73
N PRO A 649 72.47 68.23 38.83
CA PRO A 649 73.36 68.57 37.73
C PRO A 649 74.38 67.45 37.46
N GLU A 650 74.63 67.16 36.19
CA GLU A 650 75.58 66.13 35.75
C GLU A 650 77.04 66.53 36.00
N SER A 651 77.35 67.83 36.10
CA SER A 651 78.67 68.34 36.49
C SER A 651 78.59 69.64 37.29
N ARG A 652 79.66 69.94 38.04
CA ARG A 652 79.82 71.14 38.88
C ARG A 652 81.23 71.70 38.73
N GLU A 653 81.38 73.01 38.84
CA GLU A 653 82.64 73.75 38.63
C GLU A 653 83.00 74.62 39.85
N CYS A 654 84.30 74.71 40.18
CA CYS A 654 84.83 75.56 41.24
C CYS A 654 85.03 77.00 40.77
N THR A 655 84.24 77.91 41.32
CA THR A 655 84.17 79.33 40.93
C THR A 655 85.24 80.20 41.62
N ALA A 656 85.43 81.43 41.12
CA ALA A 656 86.39 82.39 41.65
C ALA A 656 86.11 82.84 43.10
N THR A 657 84.90 82.57 43.62
CA THR A 657 84.51 82.81 45.03
C THR A 657 84.78 81.63 45.96
N GLY A 658 85.41 80.55 45.48
CA GLY A 658 85.73 79.36 46.30
C GLY A 658 84.54 78.43 46.54
N THR A 659 83.49 78.52 45.71
CA THR A 659 82.26 77.71 45.82
C THR A 659 81.95 76.94 44.52
N TRP A 660 81.26 75.81 44.65
CA TRP A 660 80.83 74.99 43.51
C TRP A 660 79.52 75.49 42.88
N THR A 661 79.41 75.40 41.56
CA THR A 661 78.14 75.65 40.83
C THR A 661 77.10 74.56 41.09
N GLY A 662 75.82 74.93 41.02
CA GLY A 662 74.67 74.02 41.13
C GLY A 662 74.46 73.37 42.50
N ASP A 663 73.38 72.61 42.63
CA ASP A 663 73.08 71.77 43.82
C ASP A 663 73.87 70.45 43.81
N THR A 664 73.87 69.73 44.94
CA THR A 664 74.52 68.42 45.04
C THR A 664 73.61 67.32 44.47
N PRO A 665 74.01 66.60 43.40
CA PRO A 665 73.17 65.57 42.78
C PRO A 665 73.11 64.29 43.63
N HIS A 666 72.04 63.50 43.46
CA HIS A 666 71.83 62.23 44.16
C HIS A 666 71.25 61.15 43.24
N CYS A 667 71.47 59.87 43.57
CA CYS A 667 70.97 58.74 42.78
C CYS A 667 69.65 58.21 43.35
N LYS A 668 68.64 58.01 42.50
CA LYS A 668 67.31 57.46 42.86
C LYS A 668 67.07 56.14 42.13
N ALA A 669 66.54 55.12 42.80
CA ALA A 669 66.23 53.84 42.18
C ALA A 669 65.14 53.99 41.09
N ILE A 670 65.28 53.26 40.00
CA ILE A 670 64.25 53.16 38.94
C ILE A 670 63.03 52.39 39.49
N SER A 671 61.82 52.73 39.04
CA SER A 671 60.57 52.08 39.45
C SER A 671 59.92 51.33 38.28
N CYS A 672 59.31 50.19 38.59
CA CYS A 672 58.48 49.40 37.68
C CYS A 672 56.98 49.65 37.93
N PRO A 673 56.10 49.30 36.98
CA PRO A 673 54.65 49.37 37.17
C PRO A 673 54.16 48.66 38.44
N VAL A 674 53.19 49.27 39.13
CA VAL A 674 52.57 48.70 40.32
C VAL A 674 51.80 47.43 39.95
N LEU A 675 52.03 46.35 40.70
CA LEU A 675 51.37 45.07 40.51
C LEU A 675 50.20 44.91 41.48
N ALA A 676 49.11 44.28 41.02
CA ALA A 676 47.96 43.89 41.81
C ALA A 676 47.87 42.35 41.93
N PRO A 677 47.25 41.80 43.00
CA PRO A 677 47.01 40.36 43.09
C PRO A 677 46.02 39.89 42.00
N PRO A 678 46.26 38.73 41.36
CA PRO A 678 45.34 38.18 40.38
C PRO A 678 44.03 37.71 41.03
N SER A 679 42.97 37.58 40.23
CA SER A 679 41.69 37.04 40.67
C SER A 679 41.86 35.64 41.28
N ARG A 680 41.40 35.49 42.53
CA ARG A 680 41.58 34.27 43.36
C ARG A 680 43.05 33.87 43.61
N GLY A 681 43.96 34.85 43.64
CA GLY A 681 45.33 34.68 44.11
C GLY A 681 45.77 35.75 45.11
N GLN A 682 47.02 35.64 45.55
CA GLN A 682 47.71 36.60 46.41
C GLN A 682 49.04 37.01 45.77
N LEU A 683 49.51 38.20 46.15
CA LEU A 683 50.76 38.81 45.70
C LEU A 683 51.60 39.18 46.92
N SER A 684 52.87 38.77 46.94
CA SER A 684 53.85 39.17 47.94
C SER A 684 55.10 39.71 47.25
N CYS A 685 55.64 40.84 47.73
CA CYS A 685 56.76 41.51 47.08
C CYS A 685 57.83 41.95 48.08
N SER A 686 59.10 41.82 47.69
CA SER A 686 60.21 42.55 48.30
C SER A 686 60.25 43.98 47.76
N HIS A 687 60.64 44.95 48.59
CA HIS A 687 60.66 46.38 48.26
C HIS A 687 62.04 46.99 48.60
N VAL A 688 63.07 46.47 47.93
CA VAL A 688 64.49 46.61 48.31
C VAL A 688 64.96 48.07 48.38
N HIS A 689 64.46 48.93 47.50
CA HIS A 689 64.77 50.37 47.46
C HIS A 689 63.52 51.25 47.46
N GLY A 690 62.38 50.71 47.95
CA GLY A 690 61.04 51.29 47.85
C GLY A 690 60.07 50.41 47.07
N ASN A 691 58.77 50.72 47.12
CA ASN A 691 57.72 49.91 46.49
C ASN A 691 57.97 49.76 44.98
N PHE A 692 58.01 48.53 44.49
CA PHE A 692 58.18 48.16 43.08
C PHE A 692 59.41 48.82 42.40
N THR A 693 60.48 49.05 43.15
CA THR A 693 61.75 49.62 42.64
C THR A 693 62.68 48.55 42.07
N TYR A 694 63.71 48.98 41.32
CA TYR A 694 64.76 48.11 40.77
C TYR A 694 65.23 47.06 41.77
N ASN A 695 65.36 45.82 41.30
CA ASN A 695 65.71 44.64 42.08
C ASN A 695 64.65 44.14 43.08
N SER A 696 63.47 44.78 43.16
CA SER A 696 62.29 44.19 43.82
C SER A 696 61.87 42.90 43.12
N THR A 697 61.44 41.91 43.91
CA THR A 697 60.92 40.62 43.45
C THR A 697 59.51 40.40 43.98
N CYS A 698 58.59 39.96 43.12
CA CYS A 698 57.19 39.73 43.45
C CYS A 698 56.80 38.28 43.10
N SER A 699 56.27 37.53 44.07
CA SER A 699 55.78 36.17 43.90
C SER A 699 54.26 36.08 44.05
N PHE A 700 53.68 35.10 43.35
CA PHE A 700 52.24 34.92 43.23
C PHE A 700 51.82 33.52 43.67
N SER A 701 50.71 33.43 44.42
CA SER A 701 50.07 32.17 44.82
C SER A 701 48.58 32.19 44.46
N CYS A 702 48.00 31.01 44.21
CA CYS A 702 46.56 30.86 43.93
C CYS A 702 45.83 30.24 45.14
N GLN A 703 44.52 30.48 45.23
CA GLN A 703 43.65 29.84 46.21
C GLN A 703 43.47 28.34 45.90
N GLU A 704 43.09 27.57 46.92
CA GLU A 704 42.90 26.12 46.81
C GLU A 704 41.89 25.77 45.70
N GLY A 705 42.24 24.77 44.88
CA GLY A 705 41.50 24.39 43.67
C GLY A 705 41.90 25.15 42.39
N PHE A 706 42.79 26.16 42.45
CA PHE A 706 43.23 26.93 41.28
C PHE A 706 44.74 26.76 41.01
N VAL A 707 45.11 26.56 39.74
CA VAL A 707 46.48 26.41 39.25
C VAL A 707 47.00 27.74 38.69
N ARG A 708 48.25 28.08 39.05
CA ARG A 708 48.96 29.28 38.60
C ARG A 708 49.50 29.09 37.17
N MET A 709 48.87 29.74 36.21
CA MET A 709 49.27 29.79 34.80
C MET A 709 50.11 31.04 34.55
N GLY A 710 51.43 30.89 34.50
CA GLY A 710 52.38 31.98 34.21
C GLY A 710 53.66 31.93 35.06
N ALA A 711 54.31 33.08 35.24
CA ALA A 711 55.54 33.19 36.01
C ALA A 711 55.30 33.07 37.53
N GLU A 712 56.08 32.25 38.23
CA GLU A 712 56.04 32.15 39.70
C GLU A 712 56.51 33.44 40.40
N MET A 713 57.57 34.05 39.86
CA MET A 713 58.18 35.25 40.39
C MET A 713 58.56 36.21 39.26
N LEU A 714 58.30 37.50 39.48
CA LEU A 714 58.73 38.62 38.64
C LEU A 714 59.82 39.41 39.36
N ARG A 715 60.74 40.02 38.61
CA ARG A 715 61.77 40.93 39.13
C ARG A 715 61.72 42.26 38.37
N CYS A 716 61.90 43.38 39.08
CA CYS A 716 61.95 44.70 38.48
C CYS A 716 63.35 44.97 37.93
N GLU A 717 63.46 45.17 36.62
CA GLU A 717 64.73 45.34 35.90
C GLU A 717 65.19 46.80 35.84
N ALA A 718 66.46 47.01 35.47
CA ALA A 718 67.05 48.34 35.30
C ALA A 718 66.45 49.14 34.12
N THR A 719 65.55 48.53 33.35
CA THR A 719 64.75 49.13 32.28
C THR A 719 63.48 49.81 32.79
N GLY A 720 63.07 49.57 34.04
CA GLY A 720 61.76 49.97 34.56
C GLY A 720 60.62 49.00 34.22
N ASN A 721 60.92 47.83 33.65
CA ASN A 721 59.92 46.79 33.36
C ASN A 721 60.10 45.55 34.27
N TRP A 722 59.06 44.74 34.36
CA TRP A 722 59.12 43.41 34.97
C TRP A 722 59.68 42.37 34.00
N THR A 723 60.39 41.37 34.52
CA THR A 723 61.00 40.29 33.72
C THR A 723 60.04 39.49 32.83
N ARG A 724 58.75 39.44 33.17
CA ARG A 724 57.64 38.75 32.45
C ARG A 724 56.30 39.39 32.86
N ASP A 725 55.23 39.01 32.16
CA ASP A 725 53.86 39.38 32.52
C ASP A 725 53.34 38.67 33.79
N PRO A 726 52.34 39.24 34.49
CA PRO A 726 51.74 38.63 35.67
C PRO A 726 51.00 37.30 35.37
N PRO A 727 51.08 36.29 36.25
CA PRO A 727 50.34 35.04 36.09
C PRO A 727 48.84 35.20 36.42
N VAL A 728 48.03 34.26 35.91
CA VAL A 728 46.61 34.13 36.25
C VAL A 728 46.33 32.81 36.97
N CYS A 729 45.29 32.77 37.80
CA CYS A 729 44.82 31.57 38.48
C CYS A 729 43.63 30.97 37.70
N ALA A 730 43.81 29.77 37.13
CA ALA A 730 42.77 29.04 36.40
C ALA A 730 42.35 27.79 37.20
N GLY A 731 41.13 27.30 36.98
CA GLY A 731 40.57 26.11 37.65
C GLY A 731 39.71 25.31 36.67
#